data_AF-A0A7C5G4J1-F1
#
_entry.id   AF-A0A7C5G4J1-F1
#
_cell.length_a   1.000
_cell.length_b   1.000
_cell.length_c   1.000
_cell.angle_alpha   90.00
_cell.angle_beta   90.00
_cell.angle_gamma   90.00
#
_symmetry.space_group_name_H-M   'P 1'
#
loop_
_entity.id
_entity.type
_entity.pdbx_description
1 polymer ?
#
loop_
_entity_poly.entity_id
_entity_poly.type
_entity_poly.pdbx_seq_one_letter_code
_entity_poly.pdbx_strand_id
1 'polypeptide(L)'
;FQVKKALNSTNPIVAAVDYLEDEEDDTSEVKALTRALISEMKQVSENNPLFSEEMRLNMINIDHPGKIADFIASILNIDKTEQQRILEIVNVRKRMEQVLVFIKKEQELLKIQKKIQKEINEKIEKSQRDYFLKEELKAIKNELGMTTDAKSSEYQRFKEKVDEFKFEGEIKEAVDQELEKFSLMDPNSSEFIVTRNYLDVIINLPWKEPASESFDLKRAREILEEDHYGLEDVKNRIVEYLAVRKLRRDTKGSIICLVGPPGVGKTSVGRSIARALGKQFFRFSVGGMRDEAEIKGHRRTYVGAMPGKIIQGLKIVKTKDPVFMIDEIDKMGASYQGDPSSALLEVLDPEQNFSFRDHYLDLPFDVSHIFFIVTANTLDTVPLPLIDRMEVIQLPGYIDTEKLEIAKRYLIPKSLEKNGLKKNQVKYTRDSLLFIANGYAREAGVRNFEKNLDKIHRKLAKQLVEASESAEALQASTPSEPPKDGSVQEQVLDRGDNKGASTAATGKEASSGKVKKTKQGPMEKFTIDKSSVEKHLGKPIFAEEEVKKADRPGMSVGLAWTSMGGDTLVIEAVATPGKEGLTLTGKMGEVMKESATIAYTYVRKLAAEKYGIGQDWFEKNHVHLHIPEGATPKDGPSAGITMAIALTSLVTNRVITDRL
;
A
#
# COMPACT_ATOMS: atom_id res chain seq x y z
N PHE A 1 8.69 79.54 1.68
CA PHE A 1 7.49 80.41 1.63
C PHE A 1 6.35 79.71 2.34
N GLN A 2 5.40 80.44 2.92
CA GLN A 2 4.19 79.91 3.54
C GLN A 2 2.99 80.20 2.63
N VAL A 3 2.16 79.18 2.35
CA VAL A 3 0.94 79.36 1.56
C VAL A 3 -0.13 80.00 2.44
N LYS A 4 -0.54 81.23 2.11
CA LYS A 4 -1.68 81.90 2.77
C LYS A 4 -3.01 81.39 2.23
N LYS A 5 -3.10 81.19 0.91
CA LYS A 5 -4.32 80.76 0.25
C LYS A 5 -4.03 80.09 -1.09
N ALA A 6 -4.60 78.91 -1.33
CA ALA A 6 -4.62 78.32 -2.66
C ALA A 6 -5.61 79.10 -3.55
N LEU A 7 -5.13 79.64 -4.66
CA LEU A 7 -5.92 80.36 -5.65
C LEU A 7 -6.45 79.40 -6.74
N ASN A 8 -5.71 78.33 -7.04
CA ASN A 8 -6.12 77.24 -7.93
C ASN A 8 -5.49 75.91 -7.47
N SER A 9 -6.31 74.89 -7.28
CA SER A 9 -5.90 73.55 -6.82
C SER A 9 -5.63 72.55 -7.96
N THR A 10 -5.90 72.94 -9.21
CA THR A 10 -5.70 72.11 -10.41
C THR A 10 -4.67 72.73 -11.34
N ASN A 11 -3.93 71.92 -12.08
CA ASN A 11 -2.73 72.34 -12.83
C ASN A 11 -3.05 73.46 -13.85
N PRO A 12 -2.33 74.61 -13.85
CA PRO A 12 -1.26 74.98 -12.92
C PRO A 12 -1.79 75.34 -11.53
N ILE A 13 -1.19 74.74 -10.50
CA ILE A 13 -1.48 75.08 -9.10
C ILE A 13 -1.00 76.51 -8.84
N VAL A 14 -1.89 77.38 -8.37
CA VAL A 14 -1.57 78.78 -8.05
C VAL A 14 -1.89 79.03 -6.58
N ALA A 15 -0.96 79.64 -5.86
CA ALA A 15 -1.13 79.96 -4.44
C ALA A 15 -0.60 81.37 -4.14
N ALA A 16 -1.31 82.09 -3.27
CA ALA A 16 -0.80 83.30 -2.63
C ALA A 16 0.14 82.88 -1.48
N VAL A 17 1.38 83.35 -1.53
CA VAL A 17 2.44 82.92 -0.62
C VAL A 17 3.12 84.12 0.04
N ASP A 18 3.55 83.94 1.28
CA ASP A 18 4.51 84.83 1.93
C ASP A 18 5.90 84.19 1.90
N TYR A 19 6.93 84.96 1.58
CA TYR A 19 8.30 84.49 1.73
C TYR A 19 8.74 84.68 3.18
N LEU A 20 9.29 83.61 3.77
CA LEU A 20 9.86 83.65 5.11
C LEU A 20 11.29 84.16 4.99
N GLU A 21 11.69 85.09 5.85
CA GLU A 21 13.07 85.58 5.94
C GLU A 21 13.83 84.76 6.99
N ASP A 22 15.08 84.44 6.71
CA ASP A 22 15.94 83.67 7.61
C ASP A 22 16.25 84.46 8.89
N GLU A 23 16.24 83.77 10.04
CA GLU A 23 16.59 84.33 11.35
C GLU A 23 17.99 83.90 11.78
N GLU A 24 18.76 84.81 12.37
CA GLU A 24 20.13 84.57 12.90
C GLU A 24 21.13 84.03 11.87
N ASP A 25 21.13 84.59 10.66
CA ASP A 25 21.98 84.13 9.53
C ASP A 25 23.43 84.67 9.54
N ASP A 26 23.71 85.76 10.28
CA ASP A 26 25.04 86.40 10.37
C ASP A 26 25.68 86.33 11.78
N THR A 27 25.74 85.14 12.37
CA THR A 27 26.48 84.89 13.62
C THR A 27 27.83 84.20 13.36
N SER A 28 28.80 84.38 14.27
CA SER A 28 30.10 83.68 14.19
C SER A 28 29.95 82.15 14.25
N GLU A 29 28.94 81.66 14.97
CA GLU A 29 28.59 80.25 15.07
C GLU A 29 28.03 79.69 13.75
N VAL A 30 27.15 80.44 13.06
CA VAL A 30 26.63 80.04 11.74
C VAL A 30 27.77 79.97 10.71
N LYS A 31 28.71 80.92 10.70
CA LYS A 31 29.90 80.86 9.83
C LYS A 31 30.77 79.63 10.10
N ALA A 32 30.87 79.20 11.35
CA ALA A 32 31.59 77.97 11.72
C ALA A 32 30.83 76.72 11.26
N LEU A 33 29.51 76.67 11.46
CA LEU A 33 28.64 75.59 10.98
C LEU A 33 28.66 75.46 9.46
N THR A 34 28.76 76.57 8.72
CA THR A 34 28.85 76.55 7.25
C THR A 34 30.09 75.78 6.80
N ARG A 35 31.24 76.07 7.42
CA ARG A 35 32.49 75.36 7.12
C ARG A 35 32.40 73.87 7.51
N ALA A 36 31.77 73.57 8.63
CA ALA A 36 31.56 72.19 9.07
C ALA A 36 30.67 71.40 8.10
N LEU A 37 29.53 71.95 7.68
CA LEU A 37 28.64 71.33 6.71
C LEU A 37 29.33 71.05 5.36
N ILE A 38 30.04 72.05 4.82
CA ILE A 38 30.78 71.90 3.55
C ILE A 38 31.84 70.79 3.68
N SER A 39 32.60 70.78 4.78
CA SER A 39 33.63 69.77 5.03
C SER A 39 33.07 68.35 5.15
N GLU A 40 32.00 68.18 5.92
CA GLU A 40 31.36 66.88 6.14
C GLU A 40 30.67 66.37 4.88
N MET A 41 30.05 67.27 4.12
CA MET A 41 29.43 66.94 2.84
C MET A 41 30.47 66.55 1.79
N LYS A 42 31.65 67.19 1.81
CA LYS A 42 32.77 66.81 0.93
C LYS A 42 33.15 65.34 1.12
N GLN A 43 33.25 64.87 2.37
CA GLN A 43 33.56 63.47 2.69
C GLN A 43 32.52 62.49 2.16
N VAL A 44 31.23 62.85 2.19
CA VAL A 44 30.15 62.05 1.60
C VAL A 44 30.28 62.01 0.07
N SER A 45 30.65 63.14 -0.55
CA SER A 45 30.73 63.26 -2.00
C SER A 45 31.92 62.52 -2.62
N GLU A 46 33.10 62.48 -1.96
CA GLU A 46 34.37 62.02 -2.55
C GLU A 46 34.36 60.58 -3.08
N ASN A 47 33.42 59.75 -2.66
CA ASN A 47 33.33 58.34 -3.04
C ASN A 47 31.96 57.92 -3.61
N ASN A 48 31.09 58.87 -3.97
CA ASN A 48 29.75 58.56 -4.45
C ASN A 48 29.57 59.03 -5.93
N PRO A 49 29.35 58.10 -6.88
CA PRO A 49 29.17 58.42 -8.30
C PRO A 49 27.97 59.33 -8.61
N LEU A 50 27.02 59.47 -7.68
CA LEU A 50 25.85 60.35 -7.82
C LEU A 50 26.18 61.83 -7.64
N PHE A 51 27.39 62.17 -7.18
CA PHE A 51 27.84 63.55 -7.00
C PHE A 51 28.72 63.99 -8.17
N SER A 52 28.16 64.78 -9.09
CA SER A 52 28.92 65.38 -10.19
C SER A 52 29.87 66.48 -9.69
N GLU A 53 30.93 66.76 -10.44
CA GLU A 53 31.83 67.90 -10.14
C GLU A 53 31.08 69.24 -10.14
N GLU A 54 30.09 69.40 -11.02
CA GLU A 54 29.25 70.61 -11.08
C GLU A 54 28.47 70.84 -9.78
N MET A 55 27.94 69.79 -9.15
CA MET A 55 27.24 69.90 -7.87
C MET A 55 28.18 70.31 -6.73
N ARG A 56 29.43 69.81 -6.75
CA ARG A 56 30.45 70.19 -5.76
C ARG A 56 30.88 71.64 -5.90
N LEU A 57 31.01 72.13 -7.13
CA LEU A 57 31.33 73.54 -7.42
C LEU A 57 30.19 74.48 -7.00
N ASN A 58 28.94 74.09 -7.26
CA ASN A 58 27.77 74.87 -6.82
C ASN A 58 27.72 75.01 -5.30
N MET A 59 28.09 73.98 -4.53
CA MET A 59 28.10 74.06 -3.06
C MET A 59 29.10 75.09 -2.50
N ILE A 60 30.20 75.37 -3.22
CA ILE A 60 31.23 76.33 -2.81
C ILE A 60 30.82 77.77 -3.17
N ASN A 61 29.96 77.94 -4.19
CA ASN A 61 29.57 79.24 -4.74
C ASN A 61 28.25 79.81 -4.16
N ILE A 62 27.65 79.15 -3.15
CA ILE A 62 26.45 79.69 -2.49
C ILE A 62 26.90 80.61 -1.35
N ASP A 63 26.58 81.90 -1.45
CA ASP A 63 27.04 82.91 -0.47
C ASP A 63 26.16 83.00 0.80
N HIS A 64 24.98 82.36 0.83
CA HIS A 64 24.05 82.43 1.96
C HIS A 64 24.00 81.12 2.78
N PRO A 65 24.27 81.16 4.10
CA PRO A 65 24.29 79.96 4.95
C PRO A 65 22.99 79.14 4.95
N GLY A 66 21.83 79.80 4.96
CA GLY A 66 20.51 79.12 4.88
C GLY A 66 20.33 78.37 3.56
N LYS A 67 20.70 78.98 2.43
CA LYS A 67 20.63 78.36 1.11
C LYS A 67 21.59 77.17 0.96
N ILE A 68 22.75 77.20 1.62
CA ILE A 68 23.68 76.06 1.65
C ILE A 68 23.02 74.88 2.37
N ALA A 69 22.38 75.12 3.52
CA ALA A 69 21.69 74.08 4.27
C ALA A 69 20.55 73.44 3.44
N ASP A 70 19.74 74.27 2.77
CA ASP A 70 18.65 73.83 1.91
C ASP A 70 19.16 73.02 0.70
N PHE A 71 20.25 73.48 0.07
CA PHE A 71 20.88 72.78 -1.05
C PHE A 71 21.43 71.42 -0.62
N ILE A 72 22.16 71.35 0.50
CA ILE A 72 22.68 70.08 1.01
C ILE A 72 21.54 69.11 1.36
N ALA A 73 20.47 69.60 2.01
CA ALA A 73 19.30 68.78 2.33
C ALA A 73 18.59 68.21 1.09
N SER A 74 18.65 68.93 -0.05
CA SER A 74 18.07 68.46 -1.32
C SER A 74 18.87 67.35 -1.99
N ILE A 75 20.17 67.27 -1.73
CA ILE A 75 21.05 66.26 -2.33
C ILE A 75 21.12 65.01 -1.45
N LEU A 76 21.05 65.18 -0.14
CA LEU A 76 20.95 64.05 0.78
C LEU A 76 19.64 63.29 0.52
N ASN A 77 19.70 61.96 0.64
CA ASN A 77 18.54 61.09 0.47
C ASN A 77 17.62 61.11 1.71
N ILE A 78 17.08 62.31 2.01
CA ILE A 78 16.20 62.57 3.14
C ILE A 78 14.74 62.42 2.68
N ASP A 79 13.89 61.83 3.52
CA ASP A 79 12.47 61.73 3.24
C ASP A 79 11.83 63.11 3.02
N LYS A 80 10.86 63.20 2.10
CA LYS A 80 10.22 64.48 1.73
C LYS A 80 9.59 65.19 2.92
N THR A 81 9.08 64.45 3.92
CA THR A 81 8.49 65.05 5.13
C THR A 81 9.54 65.65 6.05
N GLU A 82 10.75 65.10 6.08
CA GLU A 82 11.90 65.64 6.83
C GLU A 82 12.52 66.82 6.08
N GLN A 83 12.65 66.75 4.74
CA GLN A 83 13.09 67.89 3.92
C GLN A 83 12.18 69.10 4.12
N GLN A 84 10.86 68.90 4.12
CA GLN A 84 9.89 69.96 4.40
C GLN A 84 10.08 70.54 5.82
N ARG A 85 10.28 69.68 6.84
CA ARG A 85 10.57 70.13 8.21
C ARG A 85 11.84 70.96 8.31
N ILE A 86 12.90 70.61 7.58
CA ILE A 86 14.14 71.40 7.53
C ILE A 86 13.86 72.80 6.92
N LEU A 87 13.10 72.87 5.82
CA LEU A 87 12.73 74.13 5.17
C LEU A 87 11.82 75.03 6.04
N GLU A 88 11.09 74.46 6.99
CA GLU A 88 10.24 75.20 7.93
C GLU A 88 11.03 75.86 9.08
N ILE A 89 12.29 75.46 9.32
CA ILE A 89 13.12 76.01 10.40
C ILE A 89 13.68 77.36 9.97
N VAL A 90 13.05 78.47 10.38
CA VAL A 90 13.48 79.83 10.03
C VAL A 90 14.85 80.20 10.62
N ASN A 91 15.19 79.68 11.80
CA ASN A 91 16.49 79.89 12.44
C ASN A 91 17.60 79.08 11.74
N VAL A 92 18.53 79.78 11.10
CA VAL A 92 19.55 79.16 10.23
C VAL A 92 20.48 78.23 11.00
N ARG A 93 20.87 78.60 12.22
CA ARG A 93 21.71 77.74 13.09
C ARG A 93 21.05 76.39 13.33
N LYS A 94 19.80 76.39 13.80
CA LYS A 94 19.05 75.14 14.08
C LYS A 94 18.86 74.32 12.82
N ARG A 95 18.61 74.97 11.68
CA ARG A 95 18.49 74.29 10.38
C ARG A 95 19.78 73.56 10.01
N MET A 96 20.92 74.24 10.16
CA MET A 96 22.24 73.68 9.86
C MET A 96 22.63 72.52 10.79
N GLU A 97 22.31 72.61 12.08
CA GLU A 97 22.52 71.51 13.03
C GLU A 97 21.70 70.26 12.63
N GLN A 98 20.45 70.44 12.20
CA GLN A 98 19.63 69.34 11.70
C GLN A 98 20.20 68.72 10.43
N VAL A 99 20.60 69.54 9.46
CA VAL A 99 21.23 69.03 8.21
C VAL A 99 22.51 68.24 8.53
N LEU A 100 23.31 68.70 9.49
CA LEU A 100 24.54 68.01 9.91
C LEU A 100 24.25 66.60 10.47
N VAL A 101 23.16 66.43 11.23
CA VAL A 101 22.72 65.12 11.72
C VAL A 101 22.41 64.16 10.56
N PHE A 102 21.75 64.65 9.51
CA PHE A 102 21.46 63.83 8.33
C PHE A 102 22.73 63.47 7.55
N ILE A 103 23.70 64.39 7.42
CA ILE A 103 25.01 64.08 6.81
C ILE A 103 25.71 62.95 7.59
N LYS A 104 25.70 62.99 8.92
CA LYS A 104 26.30 61.93 9.75
C LYS A 104 25.62 60.58 9.58
N LYS A 105 24.28 60.55 9.48
CA LYS A 105 23.54 59.31 9.19
C LYS A 105 23.94 58.72 7.83
N GLU A 106 24.08 59.57 6.81
CA GLU A 106 24.49 59.15 5.47
C GLU A 106 25.92 58.57 5.46
N GLN A 107 26.84 59.18 6.19
CA GLN A 107 28.22 58.66 6.35
C GLN A 107 28.24 57.25 6.97
N GLU A 108 27.42 56.98 7.99
CA GLU A 108 27.34 55.65 8.61
C GLU A 108 26.76 54.60 7.65
N LEU A 109 25.74 54.97 6.86
CA LEU A 109 25.17 54.09 5.85
C LEU A 109 26.23 53.70 4.80
N LEU A 110 27.01 54.67 4.32
CA LEU A 110 28.12 54.41 3.38
C LEU A 110 29.19 53.49 3.96
N LYS A 111 29.51 53.60 5.27
CA LYS A 111 30.45 52.67 5.93
C LYS A 111 29.91 51.24 5.95
N ILE A 112 28.63 51.06 6.29
CA ILE A 112 27.98 49.74 6.30
C ILE A 112 27.97 49.15 4.89
N GLN A 113 27.64 49.94 3.87
CA GLN A 113 27.64 49.50 2.48
C GLN A 113 29.03 49.02 2.04
N LYS A 114 30.10 49.78 2.34
CA LYS A 114 31.48 49.36 2.08
C LYS A 114 31.85 48.05 2.78
N LYS A 115 31.41 47.86 4.03
CA LYS A 115 31.65 46.62 4.78
C LYS A 115 30.96 45.41 4.13
N ILE A 116 29.68 45.55 3.76
CA ILE A 116 28.91 44.50 3.08
C ILE A 116 29.59 44.13 1.75
N GLN A 117 30.01 45.13 0.97
CA GLN A 117 30.66 44.88 -0.32
C GLN A 117 32.00 44.16 -0.17
N LYS A 118 32.76 44.45 0.90
CA LYS A 118 33.99 43.73 1.24
C LYS A 118 33.71 42.27 1.61
N GLU A 119 32.72 42.00 2.47
CA GLU A 119 32.32 40.64 2.85
C GLU A 119 31.83 39.82 1.65
N ILE A 120 31.07 40.44 0.74
CA ILE A 120 30.64 39.80 -0.51
C ILE A 120 31.84 39.44 -1.39
N ASN A 121 32.77 40.37 -1.60
CA ASN A 121 33.95 40.11 -2.41
C ASN A 121 34.84 39.01 -1.81
N GLU A 122 35.07 39.01 -0.50
CA GLU A 122 35.82 37.95 0.19
C GLU A 122 35.13 36.57 0.02
N LYS A 123 33.80 36.54 0.07
CA LYS A 123 33.02 35.31 -0.14
C LYS A 123 33.09 34.83 -1.59
N ILE A 124 33.05 35.75 -2.56
CA ILE A 124 33.20 35.43 -3.99
C ILE A 124 34.61 34.91 -4.27
N GLU A 125 35.66 35.56 -3.75
CA GLU A 125 37.04 35.09 -3.91
C GLU A 125 37.26 33.71 -3.32
N LYS A 126 36.70 33.44 -2.13
CA LYS A 126 36.76 32.12 -1.51
C LYS A 126 36.03 31.08 -2.36
N SER A 127 34.85 31.41 -2.86
CA SER A 127 34.07 30.54 -3.75
C SER A 127 34.78 30.26 -5.07
N GLN A 128 35.44 31.27 -5.67
CA GLN A 128 36.23 31.11 -6.89
C GLN A 128 37.46 30.24 -6.62
N ARG A 129 38.18 30.47 -5.51
CA ARG A 129 39.31 29.62 -5.11
C ARG A 129 38.89 28.16 -4.90
N ASP A 130 37.78 27.92 -4.20
CA ASP A 130 37.27 26.56 -3.99
C ASP A 130 36.82 25.90 -5.30
N TYR A 131 36.28 26.67 -6.25
CA TYR A 131 35.95 26.18 -7.59
C TYR A 131 37.20 25.77 -8.37
N PHE A 132 38.24 26.60 -8.40
CA PHE A 132 39.50 26.30 -9.08
C PHE A 132 40.22 25.10 -8.45
N LEU A 133 40.29 25.03 -7.12
CA LEU A 133 40.89 23.89 -6.42
C LEU A 133 40.15 22.58 -6.70
N LYS A 134 38.83 22.62 -6.89
CA LYS A 134 38.03 21.44 -7.29
C LYS A 134 38.29 21.03 -8.73
N GLU A 135 38.40 21.99 -9.66
CA GLU A 135 38.77 21.72 -11.05
C GLU A 135 40.19 21.16 -11.16
N GLU A 136 41.16 21.70 -10.42
CA GLU A 136 42.53 21.16 -10.33
C GLU A 136 42.55 19.77 -9.71
N LEU A 137 41.84 19.55 -8.59
CA LEU A 137 41.68 18.21 -8.01
C LEU A 137 41.05 17.23 -8.99
N LYS A 138 40.09 17.66 -9.81
CA LYS A 138 39.43 16.83 -10.83
C LYS A 138 40.39 16.48 -11.97
N ALA A 139 41.20 17.44 -12.41
CA ALA A 139 42.26 17.21 -13.40
C ALA A 139 43.31 16.23 -12.86
N ILE A 140 43.79 16.44 -11.63
CA ILE A 140 44.77 15.57 -10.96
C ILE A 140 44.20 14.16 -10.71
N LYS A 141 42.94 14.05 -10.27
CA LYS A 141 42.26 12.76 -10.07
C LYS A 141 42.08 11.99 -11.38
N ASN A 142 41.84 12.69 -12.50
CA ASN A 142 41.76 12.09 -13.83
C ASN A 142 43.12 11.60 -14.33
N GLU A 143 44.21 12.33 -14.06
CA GLU A 143 45.58 11.89 -14.38
C GLU A 143 46.07 10.73 -13.51
N LEU A 144 45.65 10.66 -12.25
CA LEU A 144 46.04 9.60 -11.30
C LEU A 144 45.20 8.32 -11.37
N GLY A 145 44.14 8.28 -12.18
CA GLY A 145 43.28 7.09 -12.33
C GLY A 145 42.55 6.67 -11.04
N MET A 146 42.41 7.56 -10.05
CA MET A 146 41.78 7.25 -8.77
C MET A 146 40.28 7.60 -8.79
N THR A 147 39.45 6.69 -9.30
CA THR A 147 38.00 6.74 -9.13
C THR A 147 37.57 5.98 -7.89
N THR A 148 37.53 6.64 -6.74
CA THR A 148 36.77 6.15 -5.57
C THR A 148 36.10 7.31 -4.84
N ASP A 149 35.15 7.96 -5.49
CA ASP A 149 34.09 8.71 -4.82
C ASP A 149 32.81 7.82 -4.88
N ALA A 150 32.03 7.73 -3.81
CA ALA A 150 30.85 6.85 -3.76
C ALA A 150 29.82 7.14 -4.88
N LYS A 151 29.80 8.37 -5.38
CA LYS A 151 28.99 8.76 -6.55
C LYS A 151 29.51 8.17 -7.85
N SER A 152 30.82 8.14 -8.06
CA SER A 152 31.41 7.60 -9.30
C SER A 152 31.25 6.08 -9.37
N SER A 153 31.33 5.39 -8.22
CA SER A 153 31.04 3.95 -8.18
C SER A 153 29.57 3.61 -8.46
N GLU A 154 28.61 4.40 -7.95
CA GLU A 154 27.18 4.20 -8.28
C GLU A 154 26.87 4.50 -9.74
N TYR A 155 27.43 5.59 -10.29
CA TYR A 155 27.29 5.90 -11.71
C TYR A 155 27.81 4.76 -12.58
N GLN A 156 29.00 4.23 -12.25
CA GLN A 156 29.61 3.14 -13.00
C GLN A 156 28.80 1.85 -12.91
N ARG A 157 28.24 1.54 -11.73
CA ARG A 157 27.30 0.42 -11.56
C ARG A 157 26.04 0.57 -12.42
N PHE A 158 25.44 1.76 -12.48
CA PHE A 158 24.28 1.99 -13.34
C PHE A 158 24.63 1.87 -14.82
N LYS A 159 25.74 2.48 -15.23
CA LYS A 159 26.22 2.45 -16.62
C LYS A 159 26.52 1.04 -17.11
N GLU A 160 27.27 0.25 -16.34
CA GLU A 160 27.58 -1.15 -16.67
C GLU A 160 26.31 -1.99 -16.88
N LYS A 161 25.29 -1.78 -16.04
CA LYS A 161 24.00 -2.47 -16.16
C LYS A 161 23.21 -2.03 -17.39
N VAL A 162 23.15 -0.72 -17.65
CA VAL A 162 22.46 -0.17 -18.81
C VAL A 162 23.10 -0.66 -20.12
N ASP A 163 24.43 -0.68 -20.18
CA ASP A 163 25.19 -1.22 -21.31
C ASP A 163 24.95 -2.74 -21.49
N GLU A 164 24.74 -3.49 -20.40
CA GLU A 164 24.40 -4.92 -20.44
C GLU A 164 23.03 -5.19 -21.09
N PHE A 165 22.05 -4.31 -20.90
CA PHE A 165 20.68 -4.48 -21.41
C PHE A 165 20.53 -4.11 -22.89
N LYS A 166 21.44 -3.30 -23.45
CA LYS A 166 21.41 -2.85 -24.85
C LYS A 166 20.06 -2.25 -25.26
N PHE A 167 19.61 -1.22 -24.55
CA PHE A 167 18.37 -0.52 -24.89
C PHE A 167 18.41 0.06 -26.31
N GLU A 168 17.23 0.16 -26.93
CA GLU A 168 17.03 0.71 -28.26
C GLU A 168 15.88 1.75 -28.24
N GLY A 169 15.90 2.70 -29.19
CA GLY A 169 14.85 3.71 -29.36
C GLY A 169 14.64 4.63 -28.15
N GLU A 170 13.37 4.92 -27.84
CA GLU A 170 12.92 5.83 -26.77
C GLU A 170 13.53 5.50 -25.40
N ILE A 171 13.65 4.21 -25.08
CA ILE A 171 14.17 3.75 -23.78
C ILE A 171 15.64 4.16 -23.62
N LYS A 172 16.44 3.98 -24.67
CA LYS A 172 17.87 4.32 -24.63
C LYS A 172 18.07 5.82 -24.43
N GLU A 173 17.38 6.64 -25.23
CA GLU A 173 17.50 8.10 -25.14
C GLU A 173 17.11 8.63 -23.76
N ALA A 174 16.01 8.13 -23.18
CA ALA A 174 15.55 8.54 -21.86
C ALA A 174 16.50 8.11 -20.74
N VAL A 175 17.01 6.86 -20.77
CA VAL A 175 17.94 6.36 -19.76
C VAL A 175 19.30 7.05 -19.84
N ASP A 176 19.81 7.31 -21.05
CA ASP A 176 21.08 8.02 -21.25
C ASP A 176 20.99 9.47 -20.74
N GLN A 177 19.89 10.17 -21.01
CA GLN A 177 19.63 11.52 -20.48
C GLN A 177 19.60 11.53 -18.93
N GLU A 178 18.92 10.57 -18.31
CA GLU A 178 18.83 10.49 -16.84
C GLU A 178 20.17 10.09 -16.20
N LEU A 179 20.98 9.26 -16.86
CA LEU A 179 22.35 8.96 -16.44
C LEU A 179 23.26 10.18 -16.50
N GLU A 180 23.20 10.96 -17.58
CA GLU A 180 23.97 12.21 -17.71
C GLU A 180 23.56 13.20 -16.61
N LYS A 181 22.25 13.36 -16.40
CA LYS A 181 21.68 14.19 -15.33
C LYS A 181 22.17 13.75 -13.95
N PHE A 182 22.17 12.46 -13.66
CA PHE A 182 22.66 11.89 -12.40
C PHE A 182 24.17 12.17 -12.17
N SER A 183 24.97 12.14 -13.24
CA SER A 183 26.41 12.48 -13.18
C SER A 183 26.67 13.94 -12.81
N LEU A 184 25.81 14.85 -13.27
CA LEU A 184 25.97 16.30 -13.04
C LEU A 184 25.39 16.79 -11.71
N MET A 185 24.40 16.09 -11.14
CA MET A 185 23.68 16.50 -9.92
C MET A 185 24.51 16.50 -8.63
N ASP A 186 24.20 17.39 -7.69
CA ASP A 186 24.77 17.36 -6.33
C ASP A 186 24.14 16.21 -5.50
N PRO A 187 24.95 15.33 -4.86
CA PRO A 187 24.45 14.24 -4.01
C PRO A 187 23.52 14.65 -2.86
N ASN A 188 23.59 15.90 -2.40
CA ASN A 188 22.76 16.42 -1.30
C ASN A 188 21.41 16.96 -1.77
N SER A 189 21.16 17.01 -3.09
CA SER A 189 19.88 17.49 -3.64
C SER A 189 18.77 16.45 -3.50
N SER A 190 17.53 16.90 -3.31
CA SER A 190 16.36 16.01 -3.31
C SER A 190 16.16 15.33 -4.67
N GLU A 191 16.49 16.02 -5.76
CA GLU A 191 16.42 15.49 -7.13
C GLU A 191 17.41 14.35 -7.36
N PHE A 192 18.58 14.38 -6.72
CA PHE A 192 19.55 13.27 -6.79
C PHE A 192 18.96 11.98 -6.24
N ILE A 193 18.27 12.03 -5.10
CA ILE A 193 17.63 10.85 -4.50
C ILE A 193 16.53 10.30 -5.41
N VAL A 194 15.71 11.18 -6.00
CA VAL A 194 14.64 10.78 -6.93
C VAL A 194 15.22 10.12 -8.18
N THR A 195 16.23 10.73 -8.80
CA THR A 195 16.90 10.20 -10.00
C THR A 195 17.63 8.89 -9.71
N ARG A 196 18.30 8.78 -8.56
CA ARG A 196 18.94 7.54 -8.10
C ARG A 196 17.93 6.41 -7.94
N ASN A 197 16.79 6.67 -7.29
CA ASN A 197 15.74 5.68 -7.10
C ASN A 197 15.12 5.25 -8.43
N TYR A 198 14.95 6.19 -9.36
CA TYR A 198 14.47 5.92 -10.72
C TYR A 198 15.43 4.99 -11.48
N LEU A 199 16.73 5.32 -11.52
CA LEU A 199 17.75 4.48 -12.12
C LEU A 199 17.84 3.11 -11.44
N ASP A 200 17.73 3.04 -10.11
CA ASP A 200 17.67 1.77 -9.37
C ASP A 200 16.45 0.92 -9.75
N VAL A 201 15.28 1.53 -9.98
CA VAL A 201 14.11 0.79 -10.48
C VAL A 201 14.43 0.21 -11.86
N ILE A 202 14.93 1.02 -12.80
CA ILE A 202 15.27 0.58 -14.16
C ILE A 202 16.26 -0.59 -14.13
N ILE A 203 17.39 -0.47 -13.44
CA ILE A 203 18.43 -1.52 -13.50
C ILE A 203 18.02 -2.84 -12.83
N ASN A 204 17.00 -2.82 -11.98
CA ASN A 204 16.49 -4.02 -11.31
C ASN A 204 15.30 -4.65 -12.05
N LEU A 205 14.83 -4.05 -13.16
CA LEU A 205 13.80 -4.64 -13.98
C LEU A 205 14.36 -5.70 -14.95
N PRO A 206 13.59 -6.76 -15.25
CA PRO A 206 14.01 -7.81 -16.16
C PRO A 206 13.79 -7.40 -17.62
N TRP A 207 14.78 -6.76 -18.23
CA TRP A 207 14.71 -6.30 -19.63
C TRP A 207 15.04 -7.37 -20.68
N LYS A 208 15.75 -8.44 -20.29
CA LYS A 208 16.14 -9.51 -21.21
C LYS A 208 14.94 -10.40 -21.54
N GLU A 209 14.83 -10.80 -22.81
CA GLU A 209 13.80 -11.76 -23.21
C GLU A 209 13.93 -13.09 -22.45
N PRO A 210 12.83 -13.66 -21.98
CA PRO A 210 12.83 -14.92 -21.26
C PRO A 210 13.26 -16.06 -22.18
N ALA A 211 13.98 -17.03 -21.63
CA ALA A 211 14.27 -18.26 -22.35
C ALA A 211 12.96 -18.99 -22.66
N SER A 212 12.85 -19.61 -23.84
CA SER A 212 11.69 -20.44 -24.17
C SER A 212 11.72 -21.73 -23.34
N GLU A 213 11.12 -21.71 -22.15
CA GLU A 213 11.03 -22.90 -21.31
C GLU A 213 9.89 -23.81 -21.78
N SER A 214 10.25 -25.04 -22.16
CA SER A 214 9.27 -26.08 -22.45
C SER A 214 8.80 -26.71 -21.13
N PHE A 215 7.53 -26.57 -20.79
CA PHE A 215 6.94 -27.30 -19.66
C PHE A 215 6.37 -28.65 -20.11
N ASP A 216 6.38 -29.62 -19.19
CA ASP A 216 5.81 -30.95 -19.40
C ASP A 216 4.39 -31.03 -18.82
N LEU A 217 3.44 -31.43 -19.66
CA LEU A 217 2.04 -31.59 -19.29
C LEU A 217 1.86 -32.75 -18.28
N LYS A 218 2.67 -33.81 -18.40
CA LYS A 218 2.58 -34.95 -17.48
C LYS A 218 2.99 -34.52 -16.07
N ARG A 219 4.15 -33.87 -15.97
CA ARG A 219 4.62 -33.28 -14.71
C ARG A 219 3.66 -32.23 -14.15
N ALA A 220 3.04 -31.40 -15.01
CA ALA A 220 2.04 -30.43 -14.57
C ALA A 220 0.84 -31.10 -13.90
N ARG A 221 0.34 -32.22 -14.48
CA ARG A 221 -0.74 -33.00 -13.86
C ARG A 221 -0.32 -33.62 -12.53
N GLU A 222 0.88 -34.20 -12.45
CA GLU A 222 1.41 -34.77 -11.20
C GLU A 222 1.51 -33.72 -10.09
N ILE A 223 1.96 -32.50 -10.40
CA ILE A 223 2.04 -31.38 -9.46
C ILE A 223 0.66 -30.94 -8.96
N LEU A 224 -0.33 -30.89 -9.85
CA LEU A 224 -1.71 -30.53 -9.49
C LEU A 224 -2.36 -31.61 -8.60
N GLU A 225 -2.11 -32.89 -8.88
CA GLU A 225 -2.57 -34.02 -8.06
C GLU A 225 -1.88 -34.07 -6.69
N GLU A 226 -0.59 -33.75 -6.63
CA GLU A 226 0.15 -33.69 -5.37
C GLU A 226 -0.43 -32.62 -4.45
N ASP A 227 -0.67 -31.41 -4.96
CA ASP A 227 -1.05 -30.25 -4.15
C ASP A 227 -2.54 -30.18 -3.78
N HIS A 228 -3.42 -30.83 -4.57
CA HIS A 228 -4.86 -30.71 -4.41
C HIS A 228 -5.56 -32.06 -4.47
N TYR A 229 -6.41 -32.33 -3.50
CA TYR A 229 -7.29 -33.50 -3.52
C TYR A 229 -8.61 -33.19 -4.24
N GLY A 230 -9.10 -34.13 -5.05
CA GLY A 230 -10.32 -33.94 -5.84
C GLY A 230 -10.14 -32.93 -6.96
N LEU A 231 -11.16 -32.11 -7.22
CA LEU A 231 -11.14 -31.04 -8.24
C LEU A 231 -10.79 -31.54 -9.66
N GLU A 232 -11.20 -32.76 -10.03
CA GLU A 232 -10.83 -33.37 -11.32
C GLU A 232 -11.20 -32.49 -12.52
N ASP A 233 -12.42 -31.94 -12.54
CA ASP A 233 -12.88 -31.06 -13.63
C ASP A 233 -12.02 -29.79 -13.75
N VAL A 234 -11.63 -29.21 -12.60
CA VAL A 234 -10.79 -28.00 -12.54
C VAL A 234 -9.37 -28.33 -13.02
N LYS A 235 -8.79 -29.45 -12.55
CA LYS A 235 -7.46 -29.90 -12.97
C LYS A 235 -7.41 -30.22 -14.45
N ASN A 236 -8.43 -30.92 -14.98
CA ASN A 236 -8.54 -31.22 -16.40
C ASN A 236 -8.60 -29.93 -17.23
N ARG A 237 -9.44 -28.96 -16.85
CA ARG A 237 -9.50 -27.64 -17.52
C ARG A 237 -8.17 -26.89 -17.50
N ILE A 238 -7.46 -26.89 -16.37
CA ILE A 238 -6.12 -26.27 -16.28
C ILE A 238 -5.15 -26.97 -17.23
N VAL A 239 -5.16 -28.32 -17.29
CA VAL A 239 -4.27 -29.07 -18.17
C VAL A 239 -4.61 -28.84 -19.65
N GLU A 240 -5.90 -28.79 -20.01
CA GLU A 240 -6.37 -28.43 -21.36
C GLU A 240 -5.88 -27.05 -21.76
N TYR A 241 -6.04 -26.07 -20.86
CA TYR A 241 -5.57 -24.72 -21.04
C TYR A 241 -4.05 -24.66 -21.28
N LEU A 242 -3.28 -25.36 -20.44
CA LEU A 242 -1.83 -25.46 -20.58
C LEU A 242 -1.44 -26.16 -21.89
N ALA A 243 -2.20 -27.16 -22.34
CA ALA A 243 -1.94 -27.86 -23.61
C ALA A 243 -2.15 -26.93 -24.82
N VAL A 244 -3.23 -26.14 -24.84
CA VAL A 244 -3.48 -25.14 -25.90
C VAL A 244 -2.36 -24.11 -25.95
N ARG A 245 -1.90 -23.63 -24.79
CA ARG A 245 -0.78 -22.69 -24.71
C ARG A 245 0.52 -23.28 -25.27
N LYS A 246 0.81 -24.55 -24.95
CA LYS A 246 1.98 -25.26 -25.49
C LYS A 246 1.94 -25.36 -27.02
N LEU A 247 0.74 -25.54 -27.61
CA LEU A 247 0.56 -25.62 -29.05
C LEU A 247 0.71 -24.26 -29.75
N ARG A 248 0.14 -23.20 -29.18
CA ARG A 248 0.17 -21.86 -29.79
C ARG A 248 1.58 -21.28 -29.86
N ARG A 249 2.52 -21.71 -29.00
CA ARG A 249 3.88 -21.15 -28.83
C ARG A 249 3.92 -19.64 -28.56
N ASP A 250 2.76 -19.00 -28.47
CA ASP A 250 2.58 -17.61 -28.14
C ASP A 250 2.14 -17.51 -26.68
N THR A 251 2.69 -16.51 -25.99
CA THR A 251 2.34 -16.17 -24.61
C THR A 251 1.09 -15.29 -24.55
N LYS A 252 0.68 -14.72 -25.69
CA LYS A 252 -0.44 -13.79 -25.80
C LYS A 252 -1.79 -14.51 -25.70
N GLY A 253 -2.64 -13.99 -24.82
CA GLY A 253 -4.08 -14.14 -24.98
C GLY A 253 -4.74 -15.31 -24.27
N SER A 254 -4.51 -15.48 -22.97
CA SER A 254 -5.65 -15.82 -22.09
C SER A 254 -5.27 -15.69 -20.62
N ILE A 255 -6.24 -15.22 -19.85
CA ILE A 255 -6.14 -15.00 -18.42
C ILE A 255 -7.02 -16.07 -17.77
N ILE A 256 -6.52 -16.77 -16.76
CA ILE A 256 -7.38 -17.70 -16.01
C ILE A 256 -8.09 -16.93 -14.91
N CYS A 257 -9.42 -17.03 -14.86
CA CYS A 257 -10.20 -16.54 -13.73
C CYS A 257 -10.70 -17.72 -12.87
N LEU A 258 -10.20 -17.83 -11.64
CA LEU A 258 -10.64 -18.84 -10.67
C LEU A 258 -11.77 -18.26 -9.82
N VAL A 259 -12.98 -18.80 -9.97
CA VAL A 259 -14.19 -18.32 -9.28
C VAL A 259 -14.65 -19.36 -8.28
N GLY A 260 -15.08 -18.94 -7.09
CA GLY A 260 -15.73 -19.87 -6.14
C GLY A 260 -15.82 -19.29 -4.74
N PRO A 261 -16.46 -19.99 -3.79
CA PRO A 261 -16.57 -19.49 -2.42
C PRO A 261 -15.19 -19.33 -1.73
N PRO A 262 -15.11 -18.58 -0.62
CA PRO A 262 -13.86 -18.44 0.12
C PRO A 262 -13.43 -19.78 0.72
N GLY A 263 -12.12 -20.04 0.72
CA GLY A 263 -11.55 -21.25 1.33
C GLY A 263 -11.57 -22.50 0.47
N VAL A 264 -11.96 -22.41 -0.82
CA VAL A 264 -11.88 -23.55 -1.77
C VAL A 264 -10.49 -23.78 -2.35
N GLY A 265 -9.49 -22.98 -1.98
CA GLY A 265 -8.10 -23.20 -2.42
C GLY A 265 -7.68 -22.48 -3.71
N LYS A 266 -8.43 -21.49 -4.19
CA LYS A 266 -8.09 -20.67 -5.39
C LYS A 266 -6.61 -20.22 -5.43
N THR A 267 -6.13 -19.63 -4.32
CA THR A 267 -4.73 -19.18 -4.19
C THR A 267 -3.72 -20.32 -4.21
N SER A 268 -4.09 -21.47 -3.65
CA SER A 268 -3.23 -22.66 -3.66
C SER A 268 -3.15 -23.23 -5.08
N VAL A 269 -4.26 -23.26 -5.83
CA VAL A 269 -4.30 -23.69 -7.23
C VAL A 269 -3.43 -22.78 -8.11
N GLY A 270 -3.53 -21.45 -7.96
CA GLY A 270 -2.67 -20.51 -8.70
C GLY A 270 -1.17 -20.74 -8.45
N ARG A 271 -0.79 -21.04 -7.20
CA ARG A 271 0.60 -21.39 -6.85
C ARG A 271 1.04 -22.70 -7.48
N SER A 272 0.18 -23.72 -7.50
CA SER A 272 0.47 -25.00 -8.15
C SER A 272 0.64 -24.86 -9.66
N ILE A 273 -0.13 -23.98 -10.31
CA ILE A 273 0.04 -23.67 -11.74
C ILE A 273 1.42 -23.04 -11.99
N ALA A 274 1.84 -22.08 -11.16
CA ALA A 274 3.18 -21.50 -11.29
C ALA A 274 4.30 -22.53 -11.09
N ARG A 275 4.14 -23.42 -10.09
CA ARG A 275 5.06 -24.55 -9.84
C ARG A 275 5.10 -25.53 -11.02
N ALA A 276 3.95 -25.82 -11.64
CA ALA A 276 3.84 -26.67 -12.81
C ALA A 276 4.52 -26.07 -14.05
N LEU A 277 4.47 -24.74 -14.19
CA LEU A 277 5.13 -24.00 -15.25
C LEU A 277 6.62 -23.75 -14.99
N GLY A 278 7.13 -24.00 -13.78
CA GLY A 278 8.51 -23.66 -13.40
C GLY A 278 8.76 -22.16 -13.23
N LYS A 279 7.69 -21.34 -13.19
CA LYS A 279 7.78 -19.88 -13.22
C LYS A 279 7.71 -19.28 -11.81
N GLN A 280 8.34 -18.12 -11.64
CA GLN A 280 8.24 -17.34 -10.41
C GLN A 280 6.80 -16.88 -10.17
N PHE A 281 6.36 -16.92 -8.92
CA PHE A 281 4.99 -16.59 -8.53
C PHE A 281 4.95 -15.29 -7.73
N PHE A 282 4.16 -14.33 -8.19
CA PHE A 282 3.89 -13.08 -7.48
C PHE A 282 2.38 -12.93 -7.25
N ARG A 283 1.99 -12.53 -6.04
CA ARG A 283 0.57 -12.33 -5.69
C ARG A 283 0.36 -10.96 -5.08
N PHE A 284 -0.67 -10.27 -5.54
CA PHE A 284 -1.19 -9.06 -4.91
C PHE A 284 -2.73 -9.09 -4.88
N SER A 285 -3.33 -8.38 -3.92
CA SER A 285 -4.78 -8.26 -3.80
C SER A 285 -5.23 -6.93 -4.37
N VAL A 286 -6.35 -6.94 -5.10
CA VAL A 286 -7.04 -5.72 -5.55
C VAL A 286 -8.29 -5.41 -4.75
N GLY A 287 -8.63 -6.26 -3.78
CA GLY A 287 -9.77 -6.06 -2.91
C GLY A 287 -9.62 -4.79 -2.07
N GLY A 288 -10.58 -3.87 -2.21
CA GLY A 288 -10.57 -2.59 -1.50
C GLY A 288 -9.73 -1.49 -2.16
N MET A 289 -9.10 -1.76 -3.31
CA MET A 289 -8.43 -0.75 -4.10
C MET A 289 -9.45 0.25 -4.66
N ARG A 290 -9.06 1.53 -4.65
CA ARG A 290 -9.91 2.66 -5.10
C ARG A 290 -9.22 3.58 -6.11
N ASP A 291 -7.90 3.44 -6.26
CA ASP A 291 -7.07 4.32 -7.08
C ASP A 291 -6.30 3.50 -8.13
N GLU A 292 -6.27 4.01 -9.36
CA GLU A 292 -5.48 3.46 -10.47
C GLU A 292 -3.97 3.54 -10.20
N ALA A 293 -3.53 4.52 -9.41
CA ALA A 293 -2.12 4.72 -9.08
C ALA A 293 -1.49 3.53 -8.32
N GLU A 294 -2.29 2.67 -7.69
CA GLU A 294 -1.77 1.44 -7.09
C GLU A 294 -1.33 0.42 -8.16
N ILE A 295 -2.01 0.36 -9.31
CA ILE A 295 -1.64 -0.53 -10.43
C ILE A 295 -0.55 0.09 -11.29
N LYS A 296 -0.71 1.37 -11.67
CA LYS A 296 0.18 2.10 -12.60
C LYS A 296 1.25 2.96 -11.94
N GLY A 297 1.26 3.08 -10.62
CA GLY A 297 2.21 3.93 -9.90
C GLY A 297 1.82 5.41 -9.88
N HIS A 298 2.64 6.20 -9.17
CA HIS A 298 2.50 7.64 -9.11
C HIS A 298 3.53 8.33 -10.01
N ARG A 299 3.18 9.50 -10.55
CA ARG A 299 4.16 10.35 -11.26
C ARG A 299 5.34 10.70 -10.35
N ARG A 300 6.56 10.69 -10.91
CA ARG A 300 7.83 10.99 -10.20
C ARG A 300 7.85 12.34 -9.47
N THR A 301 7.00 13.29 -9.89
CA THR A 301 6.88 14.62 -9.29
C THR A 301 6.24 14.61 -7.90
N TYR A 302 5.56 13.52 -7.50
CA TYR A 302 4.95 13.42 -6.18
C TYR A 302 5.96 13.00 -5.11
N VAL A 303 5.87 13.62 -3.94
CA VAL A 303 6.68 13.25 -2.78
C VAL A 303 6.34 11.83 -2.35
N GLY A 304 7.35 10.95 -2.32
CA GLY A 304 7.15 9.53 -1.99
C GLY A 304 6.56 8.70 -3.14
N ALA A 305 6.66 9.18 -4.39
CA ALA A 305 6.20 8.43 -5.56
C ALA A 305 6.80 7.02 -5.60
N MET A 306 5.93 6.03 -5.83
CA MET A 306 6.29 4.64 -5.98
C MET A 306 5.79 4.09 -7.32
N PRO A 307 6.52 3.15 -7.94
CA PRO A 307 6.04 2.42 -9.11
C PRO A 307 4.83 1.57 -8.75
N GLY A 308 4.01 1.24 -9.75
CA GLY A 308 2.80 0.44 -9.57
C GLY A 308 3.09 -1.02 -9.19
N LYS A 309 2.06 -1.75 -8.75
CA LYS A 309 2.20 -3.15 -8.33
C LYS A 309 2.79 -4.06 -9.40
N ILE A 310 2.56 -3.75 -10.68
CA ILE A 310 3.10 -4.55 -11.80
C ILE A 310 4.62 -4.46 -11.86
N ILE A 311 5.15 -3.23 -11.89
CA ILE A 311 6.59 -2.95 -11.92
C ILE A 311 7.27 -3.41 -10.61
N GLN A 312 6.62 -3.20 -9.46
CA GLN A 312 7.10 -3.73 -8.18
C GLN A 312 7.21 -5.26 -8.19
N GLY A 313 6.19 -5.95 -8.73
CA GLY A 313 6.18 -7.40 -8.85
C GLY A 313 7.35 -7.89 -9.72
N LEU A 314 7.57 -7.27 -10.88
CA LEU A 314 8.67 -7.58 -11.79
C LEU A 314 10.05 -7.36 -11.14
N LYS A 315 10.21 -6.26 -10.39
CA LYS A 315 11.43 -5.98 -9.61
C LYS A 315 11.72 -7.06 -8.55
N ILE A 316 10.67 -7.63 -7.94
CA ILE A 316 10.80 -8.67 -6.91
C ILE A 316 11.15 -10.03 -7.53
N VAL A 317 10.45 -10.44 -8.59
CA VAL A 317 10.63 -11.77 -9.21
C VAL A 317 11.83 -11.85 -10.14
N LYS A 318 12.31 -10.71 -10.66
CA LYS A 318 13.50 -10.58 -11.52
C LYS A 318 13.47 -11.44 -12.79
N THR A 319 12.27 -11.74 -13.30
CA THR A 319 12.05 -12.40 -14.60
C THR A 319 10.91 -11.70 -15.37
N LYS A 320 10.97 -11.72 -16.71
CA LYS A 320 9.97 -11.09 -17.60
C LYS A 320 8.73 -11.95 -17.80
N ASP A 321 8.81 -13.26 -17.52
CA ASP A 321 7.74 -14.23 -17.75
C ASP A 321 7.13 -14.89 -16.47
N PRO A 322 6.90 -14.15 -15.37
CA PRO A 322 6.37 -14.71 -14.13
C PRO A 322 4.88 -15.05 -14.24
N VAL A 323 4.37 -15.74 -13.21
CA VAL A 323 2.94 -15.90 -12.96
C VAL A 323 2.50 -14.84 -11.96
N PHE A 324 1.59 -13.96 -12.38
CA PHE A 324 0.98 -12.95 -11.53
C PHE A 324 -0.42 -13.39 -11.12
N MET A 325 -0.65 -13.41 -9.81
CA MET A 325 -1.95 -13.70 -9.25
C MET A 325 -2.61 -12.43 -8.68
N ILE A 326 -3.74 -12.06 -9.25
CA ILE A 326 -4.58 -10.92 -8.83
C ILE A 326 -5.73 -11.46 -7.98
N ASP A 327 -5.69 -11.21 -6.68
CA ASP A 327 -6.67 -11.72 -5.72
C ASP A 327 -7.83 -10.73 -5.51
N GLU A 328 -9.05 -11.23 -5.36
CA GLU A 328 -10.25 -10.46 -4.98
C GLU A 328 -10.67 -9.35 -5.99
N ILE A 329 -10.68 -9.65 -7.29
CA ILE A 329 -11.11 -8.70 -8.34
C ILE A 329 -12.59 -8.28 -8.20
N ASP A 330 -13.39 -9.13 -7.55
CA ASP A 330 -14.81 -8.90 -7.25
C ASP A 330 -15.06 -7.82 -6.20
N LYS A 331 -14.00 -7.39 -5.48
CA LYS A 331 -14.08 -6.40 -4.38
C LYS A 331 -13.44 -5.05 -4.76
N MET A 332 -13.23 -4.80 -6.04
CA MET A 332 -12.78 -3.49 -6.49
C MET A 332 -13.91 -2.46 -6.35
N GLY A 333 -13.58 -1.28 -5.81
CA GLY A 333 -14.54 -0.19 -5.67
C GLY A 333 -14.30 0.88 -6.73
N ALA A 334 -15.34 1.26 -7.46
CA ALA A 334 -15.28 2.44 -8.30
C ALA A 334 -15.21 3.71 -7.41
N SER A 335 -14.24 4.59 -7.68
CA SER A 335 -14.12 5.89 -7.00
C SER A 335 -14.14 7.04 -8.00
N TYR A 336 -14.35 8.26 -7.51
CA TYR A 336 -14.31 9.47 -8.34
C TYR A 336 -12.90 9.81 -8.86
N GLN A 337 -11.84 9.22 -8.27
CA GLN A 337 -10.43 9.53 -8.61
C GLN A 337 -9.87 8.69 -9.77
N GLY A 338 -10.66 7.74 -10.29
CA GLY A 338 -10.26 6.84 -11.37
C GLY A 338 -10.88 5.46 -11.19
N ASP A 339 -10.93 4.69 -12.27
CA ASP A 339 -11.41 3.30 -12.25
C ASP A 339 -10.21 2.34 -12.29
N PRO A 340 -9.87 1.65 -11.19
CA PRO A 340 -8.78 0.68 -11.17
C PRO A 340 -8.99 -0.47 -12.17
N SER A 341 -10.24 -0.73 -12.57
CA SER A 341 -10.56 -1.73 -13.60
C SER A 341 -10.01 -1.35 -14.97
N SER A 342 -10.01 -0.05 -15.30
CA SER A 342 -9.44 0.46 -16.55
C SER A 342 -7.92 0.28 -16.60
N ALA A 343 -7.24 0.49 -15.47
CA ALA A 343 -5.80 0.24 -15.33
C ALA A 343 -5.46 -1.26 -15.50
N LEU A 344 -6.29 -2.15 -14.94
CA LEU A 344 -6.14 -3.58 -15.13
C LEU A 344 -6.43 -4.01 -16.56
N LEU A 345 -7.40 -3.39 -17.24
CA LEU A 345 -7.69 -3.68 -18.64
C LEU A 345 -6.47 -3.44 -19.53
N GLU A 346 -5.74 -2.35 -19.34
CA GLU A 346 -4.51 -2.06 -20.10
C GLU A 346 -3.42 -3.13 -19.88
N VAL A 347 -3.25 -3.59 -18.63
CA VAL A 347 -2.28 -4.64 -18.28
C VAL A 347 -2.68 -6.01 -18.84
N LEU A 348 -3.98 -6.29 -18.85
CA LEU A 348 -4.54 -7.58 -19.22
C LEU A 348 -4.83 -7.71 -20.73
N ASP A 349 -4.93 -6.59 -21.47
CA ASP A 349 -5.16 -6.58 -22.91
C ASP A 349 -3.91 -7.01 -23.70
N PRO A 350 -3.94 -8.11 -24.47
CA PRO A 350 -2.84 -8.49 -25.36
C PRO A 350 -2.47 -7.43 -26.40
N GLU A 351 -3.40 -6.53 -26.76
CA GLU A 351 -3.17 -5.45 -27.73
C GLU A 351 -2.53 -4.20 -27.10
N GLN A 352 -2.44 -4.11 -25.78
CA GLN A 352 -1.87 -2.93 -25.09
C GLN A 352 -0.68 -3.30 -24.20
N ASN A 353 -0.65 -4.53 -23.69
CA ASN A 353 0.33 -4.97 -22.72
C ASN A 353 1.78 -5.06 -23.23
N PHE A 354 2.01 -5.04 -24.55
CA PHE A 354 3.36 -4.99 -25.12
C PHE A 354 4.06 -3.64 -24.91
N SER A 355 3.28 -2.57 -24.69
CA SER A 355 3.78 -1.20 -24.48
C SER A 355 3.16 -0.58 -23.23
N PHE A 356 3.02 -1.35 -22.16
CA PHE A 356 2.47 -0.88 -20.89
C PHE A 356 3.31 0.27 -20.34
N ARG A 357 2.66 1.39 -19.98
CA ARG A 357 3.33 2.57 -19.41
C ARG A 357 2.89 2.79 -17.97
N ASP A 358 3.82 2.55 -17.04
CA ASP A 358 3.67 2.92 -15.63
C ASP A 358 3.96 4.42 -15.43
N HIS A 359 3.18 5.12 -14.61
CA HIS A 359 3.30 6.56 -14.38
C HIS A 359 4.59 6.97 -13.67
N TYR A 360 5.20 6.07 -12.90
CA TYR A 360 6.49 6.31 -12.26
C TYR A 360 7.63 6.08 -13.25
N LEU A 361 7.57 4.98 -14.01
CA LEU A 361 8.63 4.63 -14.96
C LEU A 361 8.62 5.55 -16.19
N ASP A 362 7.43 5.84 -16.72
CA ASP A 362 7.17 6.60 -17.94
C ASP A 362 7.92 6.09 -19.19
N LEU A 363 8.25 4.79 -19.19
CA LEU A 363 8.86 4.08 -20.31
C LEU A 363 7.93 2.94 -20.72
N PRO A 364 7.86 2.60 -22.02
CA PRO A 364 7.16 1.41 -22.47
C PRO A 364 7.85 0.16 -21.91
N PHE A 365 7.11 -0.69 -21.20
CA PHE A 365 7.59 -1.97 -20.71
C PHE A 365 6.66 -3.09 -21.18
N ASP A 366 7.24 -4.11 -21.80
CA ASP A 366 6.47 -5.25 -22.31
C ASP A 366 6.11 -6.22 -21.18
N VAL A 367 4.83 -6.26 -20.82
CA VAL A 367 4.25 -7.18 -19.83
C VAL A 367 3.47 -8.32 -20.47
N SER A 368 3.55 -8.50 -21.79
CA SER A 368 2.82 -9.55 -22.53
C SER A 368 3.26 -10.99 -22.19
N HIS A 369 4.46 -11.14 -21.63
CA HIS A 369 5.01 -12.43 -21.21
C HIS A 369 4.52 -12.89 -19.82
N ILE A 370 3.89 -12.00 -19.06
CA ILE A 370 3.35 -12.31 -17.73
C ILE A 370 2.13 -13.21 -17.89
N PHE A 371 2.08 -14.30 -17.12
CA PHE A 371 0.89 -15.13 -17.06
C PHE A 371 -0.03 -14.69 -15.92
N PHE A 372 -1.19 -14.17 -16.26
CA PHE A 372 -2.15 -13.67 -15.27
C PHE A 372 -3.15 -14.74 -14.83
N ILE A 373 -3.29 -14.89 -13.50
CA ILE A 373 -4.33 -15.65 -12.83
C ILE A 373 -5.11 -14.68 -11.96
N VAL A 374 -6.42 -14.61 -12.16
CA VAL A 374 -7.31 -13.74 -11.41
C VAL A 374 -8.20 -14.60 -10.50
N THR A 375 -8.55 -14.11 -9.32
CA THR A 375 -9.56 -14.75 -8.48
C THR A 375 -10.74 -13.84 -8.19
N ALA A 376 -11.90 -14.46 -8.10
CA ALA A 376 -13.14 -13.82 -7.66
C ALA A 376 -13.91 -14.77 -6.74
N ASN A 377 -14.77 -14.23 -5.87
CA ASN A 377 -15.76 -15.05 -5.18
C ASN A 377 -17.05 -15.19 -5.98
N THR A 378 -17.46 -14.10 -6.63
CA THR A 378 -18.64 -14.01 -7.51
C THR A 378 -18.27 -13.27 -8.78
N LEU A 379 -18.94 -13.58 -9.89
CA LEU A 379 -18.73 -12.88 -11.17
C LEU A 379 -19.58 -11.62 -11.30
N ASP A 380 -20.69 -11.53 -10.56
CA ASP A 380 -21.70 -10.47 -10.72
C ASP A 380 -21.16 -9.05 -10.52
N THR A 381 -20.10 -8.90 -9.72
CA THR A 381 -19.48 -7.61 -9.41
C THR A 381 -18.27 -7.30 -10.29
N VAL A 382 -17.84 -8.24 -11.14
CA VAL A 382 -16.66 -8.07 -12.00
C VAL A 382 -17.10 -7.37 -13.29
N PRO A 383 -16.37 -6.34 -13.77
CA PRO A 383 -16.69 -5.67 -15.03
C PRO A 383 -16.73 -6.62 -16.23
N LEU A 384 -17.79 -6.56 -17.04
CA LEU A 384 -17.96 -7.39 -18.24
C LEU A 384 -16.75 -7.36 -19.20
N PRO A 385 -16.10 -6.19 -19.47
CA PRO A 385 -14.93 -6.14 -20.35
C PRO A 385 -13.75 -7.01 -19.88
N LEU A 386 -13.65 -7.26 -18.57
CA LEU A 386 -12.63 -8.15 -18.00
C LEU A 386 -13.05 -9.61 -18.16
N ILE A 387 -14.33 -9.93 -17.90
CA ILE A 387 -14.85 -11.30 -17.99
C ILE A 387 -14.71 -11.85 -19.42
N ASP A 388 -15.04 -11.06 -20.44
CA ASP A 388 -15.00 -11.47 -21.85
C ASP A 388 -13.60 -11.87 -22.33
N ARG A 389 -12.56 -11.48 -21.58
CA ARG A 389 -11.14 -11.75 -21.88
C ARG A 389 -10.53 -12.86 -21.02
N MET A 390 -11.33 -13.45 -20.12
CA MET A 390 -10.89 -14.45 -19.15
C MET A 390 -11.48 -15.83 -19.44
N GLU A 391 -10.67 -16.87 -19.28
CA GLU A 391 -11.14 -18.24 -19.18
C GLU A 391 -11.62 -18.50 -17.75
N VAL A 392 -12.93 -18.62 -17.57
CA VAL A 392 -13.55 -18.77 -16.25
C VAL A 392 -13.57 -20.24 -15.83
N ILE A 393 -12.88 -20.54 -14.73
CA ILE A 393 -12.85 -21.86 -14.09
C ILE A 393 -13.54 -21.76 -12.72
N GLN A 394 -14.69 -22.44 -12.58
CA GLN A 394 -15.44 -22.49 -11.34
C GLN A 394 -14.90 -23.58 -10.41
N LEU A 395 -14.55 -23.21 -9.18
CA LEU A 395 -14.19 -24.09 -8.10
C LEU A 395 -15.41 -24.26 -7.18
N PRO A 396 -16.09 -25.42 -7.23
CA PRO A 396 -17.20 -25.70 -6.33
C PRO A 396 -16.71 -25.82 -4.87
N GLY A 397 -17.67 -25.78 -3.95
CA GLY A 397 -17.42 -26.16 -2.56
C GLY A 397 -17.08 -27.65 -2.43
N TYR A 398 -16.49 -28.02 -1.29
CA TYR A 398 -16.14 -29.40 -0.98
C TYR A 398 -17.27 -30.10 -0.23
N ILE A 399 -17.50 -31.37 -0.55
CA ILE A 399 -18.33 -32.25 0.29
C ILE A 399 -17.56 -32.67 1.55
N ASP A 400 -18.25 -33.08 2.62
CA ASP A 400 -17.58 -33.33 3.90
C ASP A 400 -16.52 -34.44 3.82
N THR A 401 -16.76 -35.48 3.00
CA THR A 401 -15.76 -36.53 2.75
C THR A 401 -14.49 -35.99 2.08
N GLU A 402 -14.61 -35.02 1.16
CA GLU A 402 -13.46 -34.33 0.56
C GLU A 402 -12.74 -33.44 1.58
N LYS A 403 -13.49 -32.67 2.39
CA LYS A 403 -12.90 -31.85 3.46
C LYS A 403 -12.06 -32.70 4.42
N LEU A 404 -12.52 -33.91 4.74
CA LEU A 404 -11.79 -34.86 5.59
C LEU A 404 -10.46 -35.27 4.97
N GLU A 405 -10.44 -35.60 3.68
CA GLU A 405 -9.21 -35.98 2.98
C GLU A 405 -8.26 -34.79 2.80
N ILE A 406 -8.79 -33.61 2.49
CA ILE A 406 -8.02 -32.35 2.44
C ILE A 406 -7.40 -32.05 3.82
N ALA A 407 -8.17 -32.22 4.89
CA ALA A 407 -7.69 -32.01 6.25
C ALA A 407 -6.52 -32.94 6.60
N LYS A 408 -6.66 -34.24 6.30
CA LYS A 408 -5.62 -35.24 6.56
C LYS A 408 -4.34 -35.00 5.77
N ARG A 409 -4.47 -34.77 4.46
CA ARG A 409 -3.33 -34.70 3.53
C ARG A 409 -2.59 -33.36 3.63
N TYR A 410 -3.32 -32.26 3.82
CA TYR A 410 -2.74 -30.91 3.70
C TYR A 410 -2.87 -30.06 4.96
N LEU A 411 -4.07 -29.93 5.55
CA LEU A 411 -4.29 -28.95 6.62
C LEU A 411 -3.62 -29.36 7.94
N ILE A 412 -3.71 -30.64 8.34
CA ILE A 412 -3.09 -31.13 9.57
C ILE A 412 -1.56 -30.98 9.51
N PRO A 413 -0.85 -31.50 8.49
CA PRO A 413 0.61 -31.31 8.40
C PRO A 413 1.03 -29.84 8.43
N LYS A 414 0.34 -28.99 7.65
CA LYS A 414 0.60 -27.55 7.58
C LYS A 414 0.37 -26.86 8.92
N SER A 415 -0.72 -27.19 9.62
CA SER A 415 -1.05 -26.62 10.91
C SER A 415 -0.10 -27.09 12.02
N LEU A 416 0.33 -28.36 12.00
CA LEU A 416 1.34 -28.88 12.94
C LEU A 416 2.66 -28.12 12.81
N GLU A 417 3.17 -27.98 11.58
CA GLU A 417 4.41 -27.24 11.30
C GLU A 417 4.31 -25.79 11.76
N LYS A 418 3.20 -25.10 11.44
CA LYS A 418 2.94 -23.73 11.86
C LYS A 418 2.95 -23.53 13.37
N ASN A 419 2.53 -24.54 14.14
CA ASN A 419 2.47 -24.48 15.61
C ASN A 419 3.65 -25.19 16.30
N GLY A 420 4.69 -25.59 15.54
CA GLY A 420 5.89 -26.21 16.11
C GLY A 420 5.72 -27.66 16.59
N LEU A 421 4.65 -28.35 16.17
CA LEU A 421 4.38 -29.74 16.52
C LEU A 421 4.94 -30.69 15.45
N LYS A 422 5.47 -31.84 15.87
CA LYS A 422 5.97 -32.89 14.97
C LYS A 422 4.81 -33.71 14.39
N LYS A 423 4.97 -34.21 13.15
CA LYS A 423 3.95 -35.01 12.42
C LYS A 423 3.39 -36.21 13.20
N ASN A 424 4.18 -36.81 14.09
CA ASN A 424 3.80 -38.01 14.83
C ASN A 424 3.23 -37.74 16.24
N GLN A 425 3.09 -36.47 16.64
CA GLN A 425 2.62 -36.08 17.97
C GLN A 425 1.10 -36.00 18.08
N VAL A 426 0.37 -35.79 16.97
CA VAL A 426 -1.09 -35.61 17.00
C VAL A 426 -1.74 -36.54 16.00
N LYS A 427 -2.72 -37.34 16.45
CA LYS A 427 -3.51 -38.24 15.61
C LYS A 427 -4.99 -37.92 15.76
N TYR A 428 -5.67 -37.69 14.64
CA TYR A 428 -7.12 -37.47 14.61
C TYR A 428 -7.86 -38.75 14.23
N THR A 429 -8.99 -39.01 14.87
CA THR A 429 -9.94 -40.04 14.41
C THR A 429 -10.80 -39.51 13.26
N ARG A 430 -11.38 -40.41 12.45
CA ARG A 430 -12.28 -39.99 11.36
C ARG A 430 -13.48 -39.23 11.90
N ASP A 431 -14.06 -39.72 13.01
CA ASP A 431 -15.24 -39.13 13.64
C ASP A 431 -14.95 -37.75 14.23
N SER A 432 -13.74 -37.50 14.75
CA SER A 432 -13.39 -36.17 15.26
C SER A 432 -13.25 -35.15 14.14
N LEU A 433 -12.72 -35.52 12.99
CA LEU A 433 -12.67 -34.65 11.80
C LEU A 433 -14.05 -34.37 11.23
N LEU A 434 -14.93 -35.39 11.17
CA LEU A 434 -16.32 -35.21 10.75
C LEU A 434 -17.08 -34.30 11.71
N PHE A 435 -16.85 -34.46 13.01
CA PHE A 435 -17.45 -33.61 14.03
C PHE A 435 -16.97 -32.15 13.94
N ILE A 436 -15.70 -31.92 13.59
CA ILE A 436 -15.19 -30.57 13.28
C ILE A 436 -15.88 -29.99 12.04
N ALA A 437 -16.02 -30.78 10.97
CA ALA A 437 -16.68 -30.38 9.73
C ALA A 437 -18.12 -29.90 9.99
N ASN A 438 -18.90 -30.73 10.68
CA ASN A 438 -20.34 -30.52 10.85
C ASN A 438 -20.64 -29.51 11.96
N GLY A 439 -19.94 -29.61 13.10
CA GLY A 439 -20.26 -28.83 14.31
C GLY A 439 -19.58 -27.47 14.41
N TYR A 440 -18.46 -27.26 13.71
CA TYR A 440 -17.64 -26.05 13.86
C TYR A 440 -17.20 -25.39 12.54
N ALA A 441 -17.38 -26.04 11.38
CA ALA A 441 -16.88 -25.57 10.09
C ALA A 441 -17.87 -25.80 8.93
N ARG A 442 -19.14 -25.42 9.12
CA ARG A 442 -20.20 -25.52 8.10
C ARG A 442 -20.09 -24.39 7.07
N GLU A 443 -19.12 -24.52 6.18
CA GLU A 443 -18.92 -23.63 5.02
C GLU A 443 -18.61 -24.47 3.78
N ALA A 444 -18.71 -23.87 2.58
CA ALA A 444 -18.34 -24.54 1.33
C ALA A 444 -16.83 -24.87 1.23
N GLY A 445 -15.97 -24.05 1.84
CA GLY A 445 -14.50 -24.21 1.84
C GLY A 445 -13.95 -24.95 3.07
N VAL A 446 -12.64 -24.80 3.31
CA VAL A 446 -11.93 -25.38 4.47
C VAL A 446 -11.22 -24.35 5.35
N ARG A 447 -11.53 -23.05 5.21
CA ARG A 447 -10.88 -21.97 5.95
C ARG A 447 -11.18 -22.00 7.45
N ASN A 448 -12.45 -22.14 7.83
CA ASN A 448 -12.86 -22.30 9.22
C ASN A 448 -12.44 -23.65 9.77
N PHE A 449 -12.41 -24.70 8.94
CA PHE A 449 -11.84 -25.99 9.32
C PHE A 449 -10.36 -25.84 9.72
N GLU A 450 -9.53 -25.19 8.88
CA GLU A 450 -8.12 -24.91 9.16
C GLU A 450 -7.94 -24.09 10.44
N LYS A 451 -8.76 -23.05 10.67
CA LYS A 451 -8.75 -22.26 11.90
C LYS A 451 -9.02 -23.09 13.15
N ASN A 452 -9.97 -24.03 13.08
CA ASN A 452 -10.31 -24.91 14.19
C ASN A 452 -9.17 -25.89 14.49
N LEU A 453 -8.52 -26.46 13.47
CA LEU A 453 -7.31 -27.27 13.64
C LEU A 453 -6.17 -26.45 14.29
N ASP A 454 -5.91 -25.24 13.79
CA ASP A 454 -4.91 -24.32 14.38
C ASP A 454 -5.21 -24.02 15.86
N LYS A 455 -6.48 -23.87 16.23
CA LYS A 455 -6.90 -23.63 17.62
C LYS A 455 -6.64 -24.84 18.50
N ILE A 456 -6.90 -26.06 18.02
CA ILE A 456 -6.59 -27.30 18.75
C ILE A 456 -5.08 -27.44 18.91
N HIS A 457 -4.31 -27.35 17.83
CA HIS A 457 -2.85 -27.50 17.86
C HIS A 457 -2.17 -26.47 18.76
N ARG A 458 -2.62 -25.21 18.74
CA ARG A 458 -2.10 -24.18 19.67
C ARG A 458 -2.39 -24.51 21.13
N LYS A 459 -3.54 -25.10 21.45
CA LYS A 459 -3.86 -25.56 22.81
C LYS A 459 -2.99 -26.76 23.22
N LEU A 460 -2.72 -27.70 22.32
CA LEU A 460 -1.82 -28.82 22.58
C LEU A 460 -0.37 -28.37 22.77
N ALA A 461 0.11 -27.44 21.94
CA ALA A 461 1.43 -26.84 22.07
C ALA A 461 1.59 -26.14 23.43
N LYS A 462 0.56 -25.38 23.86
CA LYS A 462 0.53 -24.79 25.20
C LYS A 462 0.66 -25.86 26.30
N GLN A 463 -0.12 -26.95 26.22
CA GLN A 463 -0.07 -28.04 27.20
C GLN A 463 1.30 -28.72 27.27
N LEU A 464 1.95 -28.92 26.11
CA LEU A 464 3.31 -29.48 26.05
C LEU A 464 4.34 -28.58 26.73
N VAL A 465 4.26 -27.26 26.49
CA VAL A 465 5.18 -26.30 27.12
C VAL A 465 4.96 -26.26 28.63
N GLU A 466 3.71 -26.14 29.09
CA GLU A 466 3.37 -26.17 30.53
C GLU A 466 3.82 -27.47 31.21
N ALA A 467 3.66 -28.62 30.54
CA ALA A 467 4.13 -29.91 31.06
C ALA A 467 5.66 -30.00 31.13
N SER A 468 6.37 -29.45 30.14
CA SER A 468 7.83 -29.41 30.14
C SER A 468 8.39 -28.49 31.25
N GLU A 469 7.81 -27.31 31.44
CA GLU A 469 8.19 -26.37 32.51
C GLU A 469 7.92 -26.97 33.89
N SER A 470 6.79 -27.67 34.05
CA SER A 470 6.45 -28.38 35.29
C SER A 470 7.42 -29.52 35.59
N ALA A 471 7.83 -30.28 34.57
CA ALA A 471 8.78 -31.37 34.70
C ALA A 471 10.21 -30.86 35.03
N GLU A 472 10.62 -29.73 34.46
CA GLU A 472 11.90 -29.08 34.78
C GLU A 472 11.89 -28.53 36.22
N ALA A 473 10.78 -27.97 36.69
CA ALA A 473 10.62 -27.53 38.08
C ALA A 473 10.64 -28.70 39.10
N LEU A 474 10.09 -29.85 38.73
CA LEU A 474 10.13 -31.08 39.53
C LEU A 474 11.53 -31.73 39.56
N GLN A 475 12.31 -31.62 38.49
CA GLN A 475 13.71 -32.08 38.46
C GLN A 475 14.64 -31.15 39.25
N ALA A 476 14.38 -29.84 39.28
CA ALA A 476 15.15 -28.89 40.08
C ALA A 476 14.92 -29.01 41.60
N SER A 477 13.88 -29.74 42.04
CA SER A 477 13.49 -29.89 43.45
C SER A 477 13.81 -31.25 44.08
N THR A 478 14.51 -32.15 43.37
CA THR A 478 15.05 -33.39 43.97
C THR A 478 16.46 -33.16 44.52
N PRO A 479 16.73 -33.40 45.82
CA PRO A 479 18.06 -33.20 46.39
C PRO A 479 19.01 -34.31 45.92
N SER A 480 20.16 -33.92 45.37
CA SER A 480 21.31 -34.80 45.15
C SER A 480 21.80 -35.33 46.52
N GLU A 481 21.84 -36.66 46.70
CA GLU A 481 22.45 -37.30 47.87
C GLU A 481 23.93 -36.89 48.03
N PRO A 482 24.42 -36.69 49.27
CA PRO A 482 25.77 -36.21 49.55
C PRO A 482 26.84 -37.31 49.38
N PRO A 483 28.09 -36.94 49.04
CA PRO A 483 29.20 -37.87 49.02
C PRO A 483 29.54 -38.33 50.45
N LYS A 484 29.68 -39.64 50.66
CA LYS A 484 30.16 -40.22 51.90
C LYS A 484 31.68 -40.02 52.01
N ASP A 485 32.09 -39.12 52.89
CA ASP A 485 33.47 -39.04 53.35
C ASP A 485 33.69 -39.95 54.55
N GLY A 486 34.75 -40.74 54.51
CA GLY A 486 35.23 -41.59 55.59
C GLY A 486 36.75 -41.71 55.50
N SER A 487 37.44 -41.02 56.42
CA SER A 487 38.85 -41.09 56.83
C SER A 487 39.58 -42.41 56.51
N VAL A 488 40.88 -42.44 56.16
CA VAL A 488 42.06 -42.16 57.01
C VAL A 488 43.33 -42.00 56.14
N GLN A 489 44.22 -41.10 56.57
CA GLN A 489 45.69 -40.93 56.36
C GLN A 489 46.44 -41.92 55.42
N GLU A 490 47.31 -41.38 54.54
CA GLU A 490 48.77 -41.38 54.76
C GLU A 490 49.53 -40.48 53.76
N GLN A 491 50.73 -40.08 54.18
CA GLN A 491 51.57 -38.97 53.70
C GLN A 491 52.35 -39.24 52.41
N VAL A 492 52.47 -38.17 51.60
CA VAL A 492 53.66 -37.57 50.97
C VAL A 492 54.78 -38.49 50.45
N LEU A 493 55.10 -38.33 49.15
CA LEU A 493 56.40 -38.28 48.44
C LEU A 493 56.06 -38.44 46.94
N ASP A 494 56.68 -37.84 45.92
CA ASP A 494 57.74 -36.86 45.73
C ASP A 494 57.76 -36.51 44.21
N ARG A 495 58.33 -35.35 43.88
CA ARG A 495 59.00 -34.97 42.61
C ARG A 495 58.28 -34.80 41.26
N GLY A 496 58.57 -33.62 40.70
CA GLY A 496 59.02 -33.43 39.31
C GLY A 496 58.11 -32.54 38.48
N ASP A 497 58.42 -31.24 38.31
CA ASP A 497 59.16 -30.68 37.16
C ASP A 497 58.36 -30.73 35.83
N ASN A 498 58.31 -29.75 34.92
CA ASN A 498 58.82 -28.39 34.80
C ASN A 498 58.26 -27.84 33.46
N LYS A 499 58.15 -26.51 33.36
CA LYS A 499 58.39 -25.65 32.17
C LYS A 499 57.54 -25.68 30.87
N GLY A 500 57.21 -24.45 30.46
CA GLY A 500 57.35 -23.91 29.08
C GLY A 500 56.02 -23.63 28.38
N ALA A 501 55.52 -22.39 28.20
CA ALA A 501 55.99 -21.28 27.33
C ALA A 501 56.22 -21.75 25.87
N SER A 502 55.74 -21.15 24.79
CA SER A 502 55.03 -19.88 24.49
C SER A 502 54.50 -19.92 23.04
N THR A 503 53.58 -19.00 22.69
CA THR A 503 53.40 -18.26 21.40
C THR A 503 53.33 -19.02 20.05
N ALA A 504 52.53 -18.67 19.04
CA ALA A 504 51.45 -17.72 18.81
C ALA A 504 50.88 -17.99 17.39
N ALA A 505 49.58 -17.70 17.21
CA ALA A 505 48.88 -17.32 15.97
C ALA A 505 48.87 -18.27 14.74
N THR A 506 47.67 -18.75 14.38
CA THR A 506 47.04 -18.56 13.06
C THR A 506 45.63 -19.16 13.03
N GLY A 507 44.73 -18.52 12.27
CA GLY A 507 43.55 -19.19 11.69
C GLY A 507 42.23 -19.08 12.45
N LYS A 508 41.42 -18.07 12.09
CA LYS A 508 39.96 -18.09 12.30
C LYS A 508 39.35 -19.18 11.41
N GLU A 509 38.94 -20.28 12.00
CA GLU A 509 37.84 -21.12 11.51
C GLU A 509 36.85 -21.31 12.67
N ALA A 510 35.64 -20.76 12.51
CA ALA A 510 34.58 -20.93 13.49
C ALA A 510 34.11 -22.39 13.45
N SER A 511 34.55 -23.11 14.48
CA SER A 511 34.29 -24.51 14.73
C SER A 511 32.80 -24.83 14.82
N SER A 512 32.44 -25.86 14.08
CA SER A 512 31.33 -26.79 14.32
C SER A 512 31.13 -27.09 15.81
N GLY A 513 30.13 -26.43 16.41
CA GLY A 513 29.60 -26.82 17.70
C GLY A 513 28.91 -28.18 17.58
N LYS A 514 29.60 -29.25 18.00
CA LYS A 514 28.99 -30.56 18.29
C LYS A 514 27.85 -30.34 19.30
N VAL A 515 26.62 -30.31 18.79
CA VAL A 515 25.40 -30.37 19.61
C VAL A 515 25.42 -31.71 20.33
N LYS A 516 25.61 -31.68 21.66
CA LYS A 516 25.37 -32.81 22.55
C LYS A 516 23.96 -33.33 22.26
N LYS A 517 23.84 -34.55 21.74
CA LYS A 517 22.57 -35.29 21.65
C LYS A 517 22.03 -35.49 23.06
N THR A 518 21.15 -34.60 23.52
CA THR A 518 20.27 -34.84 24.66
C THR A 518 19.29 -35.95 24.27
N LYS A 519 19.28 -37.03 25.05
CA LYS A 519 18.31 -38.12 24.94
C LYS A 519 16.90 -37.52 25.07
N GLN A 520 16.13 -37.50 23.99
CA GLN A 520 14.72 -37.11 24.02
C GLN A 520 13.95 -38.11 24.89
N GLY A 521 13.27 -37.63 25.92
CA GLY A 521 12.29 -38.40 26.68
C GLY A 521 11.12 -38.87 25.80
N PRO A 522 10.23 -39.74 26.31
CA PRO A 522 9.12 -40.29 25.54
C PRO A 522 8.25 -39.14 24.99
N MET A 523 8.13 -39.06 23.66
CA MET A 523 7.29 -38.07 23.01
C MET A 523 5.82 -38.31 23.38
N GLU A 524 5.22 -37.35 24.09
CA GLU A 524 3.80 -37.36 24.38
C GLU A 524 3.01 -37.33 23.06
N LYS A 525 2.14 -38.32 22.87
CA LYS A 525 1.30 -38.46 21.67
C LYS A 525 -0.15 -38.15 22.05
N PHE A 526 -0.74 -37.19 21.38
CA PHE A 526 -2.14 -36.81 21.54
C PHE A 526 -3.00 -37.56 20.51
N THR A 527 -4.07 -38.18 20.99
CA THR A 527 -5.13 -38.71 20.13
C THR A 527 -6.36 -37.83 20.31
N ILE A 528 -6.82 -37.21 19.23
CA ILE A 528 -7.97 -36.31 19.22
C ILE A 528 -9.20 -37.09 18.78
N ASP A 529 -10.03 -37.44 19.76
CA ASP A 529 -11.37 -38.00 19.61
C ASP A 529 -12.45 -36.90 19.72
N LYS A 530 -13.73 -37.28 19.58
CA LYS A 530 -14.86 -36.33 19.64
C LYS A 530 -14.89 -35.56 20.97
N SER A 531 -14.63 -36.23 22.08
CA SER A 531 -14.63 -35.60 23.41
C SER A 531 -13.51 -34.57 23.58
N SER A 532 -12.31 -34.88 23.05
CA SER A 532 -11.18 -33.94 23.03
C SER A 532 -11.48 -32.71 22.17
N VAL A 533 -12.18 -32.88 21.05
CA VAL A 533 -12.60 -31.73 20.21
C VAL A 533 -13.46 -30.75 21.02
N GLU A 534 -14.46 -31.24 21.74
CA GLU A 534 -15.31 -30.37 22.59
C GLU A 534 -14.50 -29.69 23.70
N LYS A 535 -13.60 -30.44 24.36
CA LYS A 535 -12.69 -29.89 25.38
C LYS A 535 -11.84 -28.73 24.83
N HIS A 536 -11.36 -28.84 23.59
CA HIS A 536 -10.49 -27.83 22.98
C HIS A 536 -11.26 -26.70 22.28
N LEU A 537 -12.38 -26.98 21.64
CA LEU A 537 -13.12 -25.97 20.85
C LEU A 537 -14.28 -25.32 21.61
N GLY A 538 -14.79 -25.95 22.67
CA GLY A 538 -16.03 -25.58 23.36
C GLY A 538 -17.23 -26.33 22.78
N LYS A 539 -18.45 -25.91 23.12
CA LYS A 539 -19.68 -26.49 22.53
C LYS A 539 -19.72 -26.28 21.01
N PRO A 540 -20.30 -27.21 20.24
CA PRO A 540 -20.53 -27.02 18.80
C PRO A 540 -21.27 -25.72 18.52
N ILE A 541 -20.82 -25.00 17.49
CA ILE A 541 -21.43 -23.73 17.06
C ILE A 541 -22.70 -24.04 16.26
N PHE A 542 -22.63 -25.07 15.44
CA PHE A 542 -23.76 -25.62 14.71
C PHE A 542 -24.21 -26.88 15.44
N ALA A 543 -25.44 -26.88 15.93
CA ALA A 543 -26.08 -28.13 16.32
C ALA A 543 -26.24 -29.00 15.06
N GLU A 544 -26.22 -30.33 15.20
CA GLU A 544 -26.79 -31.19 14.17
C GLU A 544 -28.22 -30.68 13.95
N GLU A 545 -28.48 -30.03 12.81
CA GLU A 545 -29.84 -29.67 12.45
C GLU A 545 -30.60 -31.00 12.37
N GLU A 546 -31.64 -31.14 13.19
CA GLU A 546 -32.71 -32.06 12.86
C GLU A 546 -33.06 -31.79 11.40
N VAL A 547 -32.96 -32.82 10.57
CA VAL A 547 -33.36 -32.78 9.16
C VAL A 547 -34.66 -31.99 9.09
N LYS A 548 -34.63 -30.82 8.43
CA LYS A 548 -35.79 -29.94 8.35
C LYS A 548 -36.90 -30.69 7.61
N LYS A 549 -37.97 -31.04 8.32
CA LYS A 549 -39.08 -31.84 7.81
C LYS A 549 -40.32 -30.99 7.61
N ALA A 550 -41.08 -31.30 6.57
CA ALA A 550 -42.42 -30.79 6.37
C ALA A 550 -43.42 -31.75 7.02
N ASP A 551 -43.47 -31.75 8.35
CA ASP A 551 -44.26 -32.69 9.16
C ASP A 551 -45.73 -32.27 9.34
N ARG A 552 -46.08 -31.04 8.94
CA ARG A 552 -47.44 -30.47 9.05
C ARG A 552 -47.98 -30.01 7.69
N PRO A 553 -49.32 -30.04 7.50
CA PRO A 553 -49.95 -29.44 6.33
C PRO A 553 -49.60 -27.96 6.23
N GLY A 554 -49.28 -27.50 5.02
CA GLY A 554 -48.83 -26.12 4.80
C GLY A 554 -47.32 -25.91 4.89
N MET A 555 -46.55 -26.93 5.25
CA MET A 555 -45.08 -26.86 5.24
C MET A 555 -44.52 -27.50 3.98
N SER A 556 -43.40 -26.97 3.47
CA SER A 556 -42.63 -27.60 2.38
C SER A 556 -41.14 -27.28 2.50
N VAL A 557 -40.27 -28.20 2.08
CA VAL A 557 -38.83 -27.99 2.09
C VAL A 557 -38.37 -27.49 0.72
N GLY A 558 -37.67 -26.37 0.71
CA GLY A 558 -37.06 -25.76 -0.48
C GLY A 558 -35.56 -25.63 -0.36
N LEU A 559 -34.88 -25.62 -1.51
CA LEU A 559 -33.46 -25.30 -1.59
C LEU A 559 -33.30 -23.80 -1.84
N ALA A 560 -32.35 -23.18 -1.15
CA ALA A 560 -31.92 -21.82 -1.40
C ALA A 560 -30.42 -21.77 -1.62
N TRP A 561 -29.98 -20.83 -2.45
CA TRP A 561 -28.57 -20.50 -2.58
C TRP A 561 -28.24 -19.32 -1.67
N THR A 562 -27.24 -19.47 -0.82
CA THR A 562 -26.70 -18.41 0.04
C THR A 562 -25.25 -18.14 -0.34
N SER A 563 -24.70 -17.02 0.14
CA SER A 563 -23.27 -16.70 -0.01
C SER A 563 -22.33 -17.73 0.61
N MET A 564 -22.84 -18.60 1.49
CA MET A 564 -22.09 -19.68 2.15
C MET A 564 -22.29 -21.05 1.47
N GLY A 565 -23.14 -21.13 0.44
CA GLY A 565 -23.50 -22.35 -0.29
C GLY A 565 -25.01 -22.61 -0.33
N GLY A 566 -25.39 -23.80 -0.79
CA GLY A 566 -26.79 -24.25 -0.75
C GLY A 566 -27.28 -24.53 0.66
N ASP A 567 -28.50 -24.11 0.98
CA ASP A 567 -29.17 -24.33 2.26
C ASP A 567 -30.60 -24.87 2.05
N THR A 568 -31.14 -25.53 3.06
CA THR A 568 -32.52 -26.03 3.09
C THR A 568 -33.39 -25.13 3.97
N LEU A 569 -34.56 -24.76 3.47
CA LEU A 569 -35.50 -23.89 4.15
C LEU A 569 -36.88 -24.55 4.19
N VAL A 570 -37.59 -24.34 5.29
CA VAL A 570 -39.00 -24.74 5.40
C VAL A 570 -39.86 -23.54 5.07
N ILE A 571 -40.64 -23.61 3.99
CA ILE A 571 -41.68 -22.62 3.69
C ILE A 571 -42.94 -23.04 4.42
N GLU A 572 -43.58 -22.10 5.11
CA GLU A 572 -44.75 -22.34 5.94
C GLU A 572 -45.94 -21.52 5.44
N ALA A 573 -47.07 -22.18 5.24
CA ALA A 573 -48.34 -21.57 4.88
C ALA A 573 -49.38 -21.91 5.95
N VAL A 574 -50.07 -20.91 6.46
CA VAL A 574 -51.14 -21.06 7.45
C VAL A 574 -52.39 -20.34 6.96
N ALA A 575 -53.56 -20.93 7.18
CA ALA A 575 -54.85 -20.30 6.92
C ALA A 575 -55.52 -19.92 8.25
N THR A 576 -56.04 -18.70 8.32
CA THR A 576 -56.88 -18.23 9.43
C THR A 576 -58.28 -17.88 8.92
N PRO A 577 -59.37 -18.21 9.64
CA PRO A 577 -60.71 -17.79 9.25
C PRO A 577 -60.80 -16.26 9.19
N GLY A 578 -61.26 -15.71 8.06
CA GLY A 578 -61.27 -14.26 7.85
C GLY A 578 -61.58 -13.86 6.41
N LYS A 579 -61.33 -12.59 6.10
CA LYS A 579 -61.50 -12.04 4.74
C LYS A 579 -60.40 -12.61 3.82
N GLU A 580 -60.79 -12.92 2.57
CA GLU A 580 -59.85 -13.28 1.50
C GLU A 580 -58.61 -12.37 1.50
N GLY A 581 -57.43 -13.00 1.50
CA GLY A 581 -56.17 -12.29 1.33
C GLY A 581 -54.96 -13.20 1.45
N LEU A 582 -53.83 -12.70 0.95
CA LEU A 582 -52.52 -13.34 1.02
C LEU A 582 -51.54 -12.39 1.70
N THR A 583 -51.03 -12.76 2.86
CA THR A 583 -49.96 -12.04 3.56
C THR A 583 -48.63 -12.77 3.34
N LEU A 584 -47.61 -12.01 2.94
CA LEU A 584 -46.26 -12.52 2.68
C LEU A 584 -45.28 -11.96 3.72
N THR A 585 -44.55 -12.81 4.43
CA THR A 585 -43.51 -12.39 5.40
C THR A 585 -42.19 -13.12 5.18
N GLY A 586 -41.07 -12.49 5.56
CA GLY A 586 -39.72 -13.06 5.39
C GLY A 586 -38.74 -12.24 4.56
N LYS A 587 -38.95 -10.92 4.44
CA LYS A 587 -38.12 -10.00 3.62
C LYS A 587 -37.94 -10.48 2.17
N MET A 588 -39.05 -10.85 1.54
CA MET A 588 -39.08 -11.22 0.12
C MET A 588 -38.88 -9.97 -0.76
N GLY A 589 -38.08 -10.11 -1.82
CA GLY A 589 -37.98 -9.10 -2.89
C GLY A 589 -39.22 -9.09 -3.79
N GLU A 590 -39.28 -8.15 -4.75
CA GLU A 590 -40.45 -7.95 -5.60
C GLU A 590 -40.71 -9.15 -6.52
N VAL A 591 -39.66 -9.77 -7.08
CA VAL A 591 -39.80 -10.94 -7.97
C VAL A 591 -40.33 -12.15 -7.20
N MET A 592 -39.91 -12.30 -5.94
CA MET A 592 -40.40 -13.38 -5.09
C MET A 592 -41.85 -13.18 -4.65
N LYS A 593 -42.29 -11.94 -4.38
CA LYS A 593 -43.69 -11.61 -4.09
C LYS A 593 -44.61 -11.88 -5.30
N GLU A 594 -44.14 -11.54 -6.49
CA GLU A 594 -44.85 -11.86 -7.73
C GLU A 594 -44.98 -13.37 -7.91
N SER A 595 -43.88 -14.11 -7.73
CA SER A 595 -43.88 -15.58 -7.77
C SER A 595 -44.85 -16.21 -6.77
N ALA A 596 -44.92 -15.69 -5.54
CA ALA A 596 -45.89 -16.13 -4.52
C ALA A 596 -47.34 -15.88 -4.95
N THR A 597 -47.62 -14.73 -5.57
CA THR A 597 -48.95 -14.37 -6.08
C THR A 597 -49.38 -15.28 -7.23
N ILE A 598 -48.45 -15.60 -8.14
CA ILE A 598 -48.67 -16.55 -9.23
C ILE A 598 -48.94 -17.95 -8.67
N ALA A 599 -48.13 -18.40 -7.72
CA ALA A 599 -48.31 -19.70 -7.05
C ALA A 599 -49.68 -19.80 -6.37
N TYR A 600 -50.11 -18.76 -5.64
CA TYR A 600 -51.42 -18.70 -5.01
C TYR A 600 -52.56 -18.77 -6.04
N THR A 601 -52.47 -18.01 -7.13
CA THR A 601 -53.45 -18.03 -8.22
C THR A 601 -53.54 -19.41 -8.88
N TYR A 602 -52.40 -20.04 -9.14
CA TYR A 602 -52.35 -21.39 -9.70
C TYR A 602 -52.98 -22.43 -8.76
N VAL A 603 -52.67 -22.37 -7.45
CA VAL A 603 -53.24 -23.29 -6.46
C VAL A 603 -54.74 -23.12 -6.33
N ARG A 604 -55.28 -21.89 -6.40
CA ARG A 604 -56.74 -21.65 -6.43
C ARG A 604 -57.42 -22.40 -7.57
N LYS A 605 -56.85 -22.33 -8.77
CA LYS A 605 -57.35 -23.06 -9.95
C LYS A 605 -57.23 -24.57 -9.76
N LEU A 606 -56.06 -25.05 -9.33
CA LEU A 606 -55.77 -26.47 -9.14
C LEU A 606 -56.67 -27.10 -8.06
N ALA A 607 -56.92 -26.38 -6.97
CA ALA A 607 -57.78 -26.80 -5.87
C ALA A 607 -59.21 -27.08 -6.34
N ALA A 608 -59.76 -26.20 -7.19
CA ALA A 608 -61.08 -26.35 -7.78
C ALA A 608 -61.14 -27.54 -8.77
N GLU A 609 -60.19 -27.62 -9.70
CA GLU A 609 -60.21 -28.63 -10.78
C GLU A 609 -59.92 -30.05 -10.30
N LYS A 610 -58.97 -30.22 -9.37
CA LYS A 610 -58.42 -31.53 -9.03
C LYS A 610 -58.86 -32.06 -7.66
N TYR A 611 -59.16 -31.17 -6.72
CA TYR A 611 -59.47 -31.54 -5.34
C TYR A 611 -60.91 -31.21 -4.94
N GLY A 612 -61.69 -30.60 -5.83
CA GLY A 612 -63.09 -30.23 -5.57
C GLY A 612 -63.26 -29.14 -4.51
N ILE A 613 -62.20 -28.37 -4.23
CA ILE A 613 -62.21 -27.30 -3.23
C ILE A 613 -62.55 -26.00 -3.94
N GLY A 614 -63.79 -25.54 -3.76
CA GLY A 614 -64.34 -24.34 -4.40
C GLY A 614 -63.76 -23.03 -3.88
N GLN A 615 -64.08 -21.93 -4.59
CA GLN A 615 -63.63 -20.58 -4.26
C GLN A 615 -64.01 -20.15 -2.83
N ASP A 616 -65.13 -20.64 -2.31
CA ASP A 616 -65.61 -20.44 -0.93
C ASP A 616 -64.53 -20.64 0.14
N TRP A 617 -63.62 -21.59 -0.04
CA TRP A 617 -62.55 -21.82 0.93
C TRP A 617 -61.60 -20.62 0.97
N PHE A 618 -61.22 -20.08 -0.17
CA PHE A 618 -60.32 -18.93 -0.27
C PHE A 618 -60.99 -17.61 0.14
N GLU A 619 -62.31 -17.50 -0.04
CA GLU A 619 -63.08 -16.33 0.37
C GLU A 619 -63.21 -16.21 1.91
N LYS A 620 -63.28 -17.37 2.59
CA LYS A 620 -63.48 -17.48 4.04
C LYS A 620 -62.18 -17.61 4.84
N ASN A 621 -61.03 -17.70 4.17
CA ASN A 621 -59.73 -17.87 4.82
C ASN A 621 -58.73 -16.82 4.33
N HIS A 622 -57.99 -16.25 5.27
CA HIS A 622 -56.82 -15.45 5.00
C HIS A 622 -55.58 -16.34 5.06
N VAL A 623 -54.76 -16.34 4.00
CA VAL A 623 -53.57 -17.17 3.92
C VAL A 623 -52.33 -16.36 4.24
N HIS A 624 -51.52 -16.86 5.17
CA HIS A 624 -50.22 -16.30 5.51
C HIS A 624 -49.13 -17.25 5.03
N LEU A 625 -48.33 -16.79 4.07
CA LEU A 625 -47.14 -17.50 3.60
C LEU A 625 -45.88 -16.87 4.18
N HIS A 626 -45.14 -17.64 4.96
CA HIS A 626 -43.87 -17.26 5.54
C HIS A 626 -42.71 -18.02 4.89
N ILE A 627 -41.70 -17.27 4.47
CA ILE A 627 -40.40 -17.84 4.09
C ILE A 627 -39.41 -17.40 5.17
N PRO A 628 -38.88 -18.31 6.00
CA PRO A 628 -37.94 -17.96 7.07
C PRO A 628 -36.78 -17.14 6.56
N GLU A 629 -36.30 -16.20 7.37
CA GLU A 629 -35.14 -15.38 7.01
C GLU A 629 -33.92 -16.29 6.84
N GLY A 630 -33.24 -16.16 5.69
CA GLY A 630 -31.84 -16.53 5.56
C GLY A 630 -31.01 -15.25 5.71
N ALA A 631 -29.70 -15.36 5.94
CA ALA A 631 -28.80 -14.22 6.14
C ALA A 631 -28.72 -13.23 4.96
N THR A 632 -29.39 -13.50 3.83
CA THR A 632 -29.39 -12.67 2.61
C THR A 632 -30.83 -12.41 2.12
N PRO A 633 -31.16 -11.19 1.63
CA PRO A 633 -32.43 -10.89 0.96
C PRO A 633 -32.68 -11.88 -0.21
N LYS A 634 -33.90 -12.40 -0.30
CA LYS A 634 -34.27 -13.45 -1.27
C LYS A 634 -35.13 -12.82 -2.36
N ASP A 635 -34.53 -12.63 -3.53
CA ASP A 635 -35.21 -12.08 -4.69
C ASP A 635 -34.95 -12.98 -5.90
N GLY A 636 -35.95 -13.79 -6.26
CA GLY A 636 -35.88 -14.77 -7.34
C GLY A 636 -37.10 -15.69 -7.40
N PRO A 637 -37.50 -16.18 -8.59
CA PRO A 637 -38.73 -16.95 -8.77
C PRO A 637 -38.58 -18.45 -8.46
N SER A 638 -37.38 -18.93 -8.11
CA SER A 638 -37.05 -20.35 -7.98
C SER A 638 -37.87 -21.09 -6.92
N ALA A 639 -38.35 -20.38 -5.89
CA ALA A 639 -39.19 -20.95 -4.84
C ALA A 639 -40.67 -21.13 -5.24
N GLY A 640 -41.07 -20.76 -6.46
CA GLY A 640 -42.47 -20.80 -6.91
C GLY A 640 -43.14 -22.17 -6.75
N ILE A 641 -42.45 -23.24 -7.12
CA ILE A 641 -42.96 -24.62 -6.96
C ILE A 641 -43.10 -24.99 -5.48
N THR A 642 -42.15 -24.58 -4.65
CA THR A 642 -42.14 -24.88 -3.21
C THR A 642 -43.30 -24.18 -2.51
N MET A 643 -43.54 -22.91 -2.85
CA MET A 643 -44.70 -22.14 -2.38
C MET A 643 -46.03 -22.76 -2.83
N ALA A 644 -46.14 -23.16 -4.11
CA ALA A 644 -47.34 -23.82 -4.62
C ALA A 644 -47.61 -25.15 -3.92
N ILE A 645 -46.57 -25.92 -3.60
CA ILE A 645 -46.68 -27.19 -2.86
C ILE A 645 -47.13 -26.93 -1.41
N ALA A 646 -46.52 -25.95 -0.71
CA ALA A 646 -46.95 -25.55 0.65
C ALA A 646 -48.44 -25.16 0.67
N LEU A 647 -48.85 -24.29 -0.26
CA LEU A 647 -50.23 -23.82 -0.38
C LEU A 647 -51.19 -24.97 -0.73
N THR A 648 -50.80 -25.89 -1.62
CA THR A 648 -51.62 -27.08 -1.95
C THR A 648 -51.75 -28.01 -0.74
N SER A 649 -50.65 -28.21 -0.01
CA SER A 649 -50.62 -29.00 1.23
C SER A 649 -51.56 -28.43 2.28
N LEU A 650 -51.56 -27.10 2.46
CA LEU A 650 -52.47 -26.38 3.36
C LEU A 650 -53.94 -26.57 2.94
N VAL A 651 -54.27 -26.28 1.68
CA VAL A 651 -55.66 -26.31 1.18
C VAL A 651 -56.23 -27.72 1.21
N THR A 652 -55.43 -28.73 0.89
CA THR A 652 -55.87 -30.14 0.90
C THR A 652 -55.79 -30.80 2.27
N ASN A 653 -55.21 -30.11 3.26
CA ASN A 653 -54.90 -30.63 4.59
C ASN A 653 -54.09 -31.95 4.53
N ARG A 654 -53.12 -32.03 3.62
CA ARG A 654 -52.26 -33.21 3.41
C ARG A 654 -50.81 -32.88 3.70
N VAL A 655 -50.17 -33.71 4.51
CA VAL A 655 -48.72 -33.62 4.77
C VAL A 655 -47.96 -34.10 3.53
N ILE A 656 -46.85 -33.43 3.22
CA ILE A 656 -45.97 -33.82 2.11
C ILE A 656 -45.22 -35.09 2.51
N THR A 657 -45.15 -36.07 1.62
CA THR A 657 -44.35 -37.27 1.86
C THR A 657 -42.87 -36.93 1.96
N ASP A 658 -42.23 -37.36 3.04
CA ASP A 658 -40.78 -37.28 3.25
C ASP A 658 -40.09 -38.20 2.24
N ARG A 659 -39.69 -37.65 1.09
CA ARG A 659 -38.80 -38.29 0.10
C ARG A 659 -37.57 -37.40 -0.09
N LEU A 660 -36.85 -37.17 1.01
CA LEU A 660 -35.53 -36.57 1.00
C LEU A 660 -34.48 -37.67 1.15
#